data_AF-A0AA88VTI1-F1
#
_entry.id   AF-A0AA88VTI1-F1
#
_cell.length_a   1.000
_cell.length_b   1.000
_cell.length_c   1.000
_cell.angle_alpha   90.00
_cell.angle_beta   90.00
_cell.angle_gamma   90.00
#
_symmetry.space_group_name_H-M   'P 1'
#
loop_
_entity.id
_entity.type
_entity.pdbx_description
1 polymer ?
#
loop_
_entity_poly.entity_id
_entity_poly.type
_entity_poly.pdbx_seq_one_letter_code
_entity_poly.pdbx_strand_id
1 'polypeptide(L)'
;MKHQAIDQFGKNQATSQRTSRIILLGVLTVLLLTVIPLFYPVLRYPSLIKADSSESSSPPSLPSHPHDEDFIKVAENNYKCDIFSGEWVPNPEAPYYTNTTCWAIHEHQNCMKYGRPDSEFMKWKWKPDGCELPVFNPYQFLEIVRGKSLAFVGDSVGRNQMQSLICLLSRVEYPIDASYTSDENFKRWRYTSYNFTLATFWTPFLVKAREEDPNGPTHTGLFNLYLDEFDEKWTTQIEEFDYIVLSGGHWFYRPAMYYENHRLVGCRYCQVENITDLPMAYGYRKAFRTAFRAISGLKNFKGITFLRTFAPMHFENGEWNNGGNCVRRKPFKSSETVLEGDNLELYMTQVEEFRAAEREGRKKGLRFRLLDTTQAMLMRPDGHPSRYGHWPNENVTLGDVKITNPGKRCNIFRGKWIPHPKGPYYTNATCLLIFDQQNCMKFGRPDTEFLKWRWRPDQCELPLFDGARFLRLVRGKSMAFVGDSVGRNHVQSLLCLIASSVTYPMDVSYTNDTRFRRWFYKDYKFTVASYWSPHLVNEVNTYPTGPLYDRLVNLYLDEANDAWAKEIEGFDYVIISAGQWFFGPQIYYENNQIVGCYRCHMNNVRELPMFYGYRKAFRTAFRTLQSLPNFKGVTFLRTFSPAHFENGQWNTGGTCARTRLVTNGEMKLEGDFLEFYLTQMEELRRAEKEGRKRALKFRALDTTEAMVANTIELPIAGNTPLNSSKKFILPILILVLLATILRNSSLSPLHALEVSTNGTIPVHEENIPTPPLVSPGIATNDSRNASSEHQCNVFRGNWVPYNEGPYYTNETKCEIDDRQNCMKFGRPDTEFMKWRWKPDECELPLFDAVQFLEIVRGKTLAFVGDSVGRNQMQSLVCLLASAANPVDVSYVPDNKFRRWHYTAHNFTIVALWSPLLVKARDANPGGFSSNSLMNLYLDEADDAWAAHVENVDIVILSAGQWFFRPFMYYENGKLVGCNGCNKKNVTNLTHYYGYRMAFRTAFRTVLSLRNFKGLTFLRTFSPAHFENGDWNKGGNCVRTRPYNKQEATLDLYNLKFYLTQMEENTAAQREGIKRGLKFRLLDTTEAMMLRPDGHPSNYGHWPHENKTMADCVHWCLPGPIDTWKEFLLQMLKMEREKSTEEASEIA
;
A
#
# COMPACT_ATOMS: atom_id res chain seq x y z
N MET A 1 61.13 -18.80 19.33
CA MET A 1 62.42 -18.16 19.00
C MET A 1 62.18 -16.66 18.83
N LYS A 2 63.14 -15.82 19.24
CA LYS A 2 63.40 -14.38 18.90
C LYS A 2 62.26 -13.61 18.20
N HIS A 3 61.61 -12.64 18.87
CA HIS A 3 61.99 -11.22 19.06
C HIS A 3 61.59 -10.34 17.83
N GLN A 4 61.04 -9.12 17.95
CA GLN A 4 61.46 -7.91 18.71
C GLN A 4 62.82 -7.36 18.24
N ALA A 5 63.08 -6.04 18.19
CA ALA A 5 62.22 -4.85 18.21
C ALA A 5 63.09 -3.68 17.68
N ILE A 6 63.10 -2.53 18.38
CA ILE A 6 63.96 -1.34 18.28
C ILE A 6 63.44 -0.30 17.26
N ASP A 7 62.93 0.90 17.64
CA ASP A 7 63.48 2.07 18.39
C ASP A 7 64.14 3.13 17.43
N GLN A 8 64.20 4.44 17.71
CA GLN A 8 63.87 5.25 18.91
C GLN A 8 63.62 6.75 18.53
N PHE A 9 63.34 7.59 19.54
CA PHE A 9 63.32 9.08 19.57
C PHE A 9 62.21 9.86 18.83
N GLY A 10 61.66 10.95 19.38
CA GLY A 10 61.70 11.42 20.79
C GLY A 10 61.50 12.94 21.00
N LYS A 11 60.99 13.32 22.18
CA LYS A 11 60.89 14.70 22.77
C LYS A 11 59.92 15.66 22.05
N ASN A 12 59.17 16.57 22.71
CA ASN A 12 59.36 17.21 24.02
C ASN A 12 58.03 17.75 24.65
N GLN A 13 58.05 17.97 25.97
CA GLN A 13 57.56 19.13 26.78
C GLN A 13 56.45 20.09 26.25
N ALA A 14 55.55 20.68 27.07
CA ALA A 14 55.30 20.60 28.53
C ALA A 14 53.90 21.15 28.96
N THR A 15 53.63 21.05 30.26
CA THR A 15 52.45 21.47 31.05
C THR A 15 52.01 22.95 30.94
N SER A 16 50.71 23.25 31.13
CA SER A 16 50.21 23.80 32.42
C SER A 16 48.68 24.07 32.51
N GLN A 17 48.23 24.18 33.76
CA GLN A 17 46.90 24.34 34.36
C GLN A 17 45.99 25.49 33.81
N ARG A 18 44.66 25.26 33.77
CA ARG A 18 43.66 26.27 34.25
C ARG A 18 42.25 25.76 34.61
N THR A 19 42.13 24.60 35.24
CA THR A 19 40.86 24.04 35.77
C THR A 19 40.32 24.80 36.99
N SER A 20 39.76 26.01 36.80
CA SER A 20 39.18 26.80 37.91
C SER A 20 38.07 27.80 37.52
N ARG A 21 37.27 27.51 36.48
CA ARG A 21 36.10 28.35 36.10
C ARG A 21 34.79 27.60 35.84
N ILE A 22 34.86 26.34 35.38
CA ILE A 22 33.66 25.55 35.03
C ILE A 22 32.88 25.10 36.29
N ILE A 23 33.58 24.67 37.34
CA ILE A 23 32.96 24.22 38.60
C ILE A 23 32.20 25.36 39.30
N LEU A 24 32.75 26.58 39.30
CA LEU A 24 32.14 27.74 39.96
C LEU A 24 30.82 28.15 39.29
N LEU A 25 30.74 28.05 37.95
CA LEU A 25 29.51 28.29 37.19
C LEU A 25 28.41 27.27 37.52
N GLY A 26 28.75 25.97 37.60
CA GLY A 26 27.79 24.91 37.91
C GLY A 26 27.14 25.06 39.29
N VAL A 27 27.94 25.41 40.31
CA VAL A 27 27.44 25.62 41.69
C VAL A 27 26.48 26.82 41.77
N LEU A 28 26.76 27.91 41.03
CA LEU A 28 25.92 29.11 41.06
C LEU A 28 24.52 28.86 40.47
N THR A 29 24.42 28.08 39.38
CA THR A 29 23.12 27.69 38.80
C THR A 29 22.28 26.80 39.71
N VAL A 30 22.91 25.89 40.47
CA VAL A 30 22.19 25.01 41.40
C VAL A 30 21.65 25.78 42.61
N LEU A 31 22.38 26.78 43.11
CA LEU A 31 21.89 27.69 44.15
C LEU A 31 20.72 28.57 43.65
N LEU A 32 20.82 29.15 42.46
CA LEU A 32 19.74 29.96 41.88
C LEU A 32 18.44 29.18 41.68
N LEU A 33 18.52 27.92 41.23
CA LEU A 33 17.35 27.08 41.00
C LEU A 33 16.74 26.48 42.28
N THR A 34 17.43 26.50 43.43
CA THR A 34 16.94 25.94 44.70
C THR A 34 16.43 26.99 45.69
N VAL A 35 16.88 28.24 45.61
CA VAL A 35 16.49 29.30 46.56
C VAL A 35 15.22 30.06 46.13
N ILE A 36 14.95 30.19 44.82
CA ILE A 36 13.81 30.98 44.31
C ILE A 36 12.43 30.53 44.84
N PRO A 37 12.14 29.22 45.04
CA PRO A 37 10.85 28.80 45.61
C PRO A 37 10.66 29.11 47.10
N LEU A 38 11.70 29.51 47.84
CA LEU A 38 11.69 29.60 49.30
C LEU A 38 11.45 31.01 49.87
N PHE A 39 11.29 32.03 49.02
CA PHE A 39 11.18 33.43 49.44
C PHE A 39 9.84 34.14 49.09
N TYR A 40 8.78 33.37 48.79
CA TYR A 40 7.41 33.89 48.64
C TYR A 40 6.37 33.18 49.54
N PRO A 41 6.36 33.45 50.86
CA PRO A 41 5.18 33.29 51.70
C PRO A 41 4.34 34.59 51.75
N VAL A 42 3.17 34.56 52.45
CA VAL A 42 2.38 35.73 52.92
C VAL A 42 1.58 36.50 51.83
N LEU A 43 0.26 36.79 51.96
CA LEU A 43 -0.80 36.32 52.87
C LEU A 43 -2.22 36.72 52.36
N ARG A 44 -3.26 36.18 53.02
CA ARG A 44 -4.59 36.78 53.34
C ARG A 44 -5.69 36.95 52.27
N TYR A 45 -6.73 36.13 52.45
CA TYR A 45 -8.13 36.59 52.55
C TYR A 45 -8.31 37.65 53.67
N PRO A 46 -9.29 38.57 53.53
CA PRO A 46 -10.45 38.61 54.46
C PRO A 46 -11.80 38.53 53.70
N SER A 47 -12.84 37.82 54.16
CA SER A 47 -13.86 38.19 55.19
C SER A 47 -14.95 39.18 54.67
N LEU A 48 -16.25 39.12 55.02
CA LEU A 48 -16.98 38.41 56.09
C LEU A 48 -18.32 37.77 55.66
N ILE A 49 -18.67 36.71 56.41
CA ILE A 49 -19.98 36.27 56.92
C ILE A 49 -21.19 37.22 56.72
N LYS A 50 -22.32 36.66 56.21
CA LYS A 50 -23.60 36.63 56.93
C LYS A 50 -24.40 35.38 56.58
N ALA A 51 -25.17 34.86 57.54
CA ALA A 51 -26.07 33.73 57.38
C ALA A 51 -27.46 34.09 57.92
N ASP A 52 -28.51 33.51 57.34
CA ASP A 52 -29.68 33.01 58.07
C ASP A 52 -30.40 31.92 57.24
N SER A 53 -31.61 31.51 57.63
CA SER A 53 -32.10 30.13 57.50
C SER A 53 -33.48 29.94 56.84
N SER A 54 -33.81 28.68 56.51
CA SER A 54 -35.09 28.17 55.92
C SER A 54 -35.36 28.59 54.45
N GLU A 55 -36.18 27.90 53.63
CA GLU A 55 -37.07 26.72 53.78
C GLU A 55 -36.77 25.61 52.73
N SER A 56 -37.64 24.58 52.63
CA SER A 56 -37.48 23.40 51.75
C SER A 56 -38.25 23.47 50.42
N SER A 57 -37.63 23.03 49.31
CA SER A 57 -38.36 22.55 48.12
C SER A 57 -37.55 21.55 47.28
N SER A 58 -38.29 20.72 46.53
CA SER A 58 -37.89 19.63 45.61
C SER A 58 -36.62 19.78 44.77
N PRO A 59 -35.97 18.66 44.35
CA PRO A 59 -34.82 18.70 43.45
C PRO A 59 -35.19 19.18 42.03
N PRO A 60 -34.37 20.02 41.39
CA PRO A 60 -34.55 20.42 40.00
C PRO A 60 -34.22 19.27 39.02
N SER A 61 -34.83 19.30 37.84
CA SER A 61 -34.73 18.27 36.81
C SER A 61 -33.37 18.19 36.12
N LEU A 62 -33.13 17.07 35.42
CA LEU A 62 -31.97 16.86 34.54
C LEU A 62 -31.77 18.04 33.57
N PRO A 63 -30.52 18.39 33.22
CA PRO A 63 -30.23 19.25 32.08
C PRO A 63 -30.82 18.64 30.80
N SER A 64 -31.63 19.41 30.09
CA SER A 64 -32.22 19.02 28.81
C SER A 64 -31.15 18.84 27.73
N HIS A 65 -31.46 18.02 26.71
CA HIS A 65 -30.66 17.94 25.49
C HIS A 65 -30.41 19.32 24.88
N PRO A 66 -29.20 19.60 24.35
CA PRO A 66 -29.03 20.61 23.32
C PRO A 66 -29.75 20.10 22.06
N HIS A 67 -30.97 20.58 21.84
CA HIS A 67 -31.65 20.41 20.56
C HIS A 67 -31.19 21.51 19.59
N ASP A 68 -30.97 21.10 18.34
CA ASP A 68 -31.12 21.91 17.13
C ASP A 68 -30.63 23.37 17.14
N GLU A 69 -29.31 23.55 17.19
CA GLU A 69 -28.62 24.56 16.35
C GLU A 69 -27.17 24.11 16.07
N ASP A 70 -26.54 24.64 15.01
CA ASP A 70 -25.21 24.24 14.50
C ASP A 70 -25.00 22.77 14.06
N PHE A 71 -26.03 22.16 13.46
CA PHE A 71 -25.73 21.37 12.25
C PHE A 71 -25.12 22.32 11.21
N ILE A 72 -23.84 22.13 10.87
CA ILE A 72 -23.24 22.80 9.70
C ILE A 72 -24.04 22.37 8.47
N LYS A 73 -24.95 23.25 8.02
CA LYS A 73 -25.54 23.16 6.68
C LYS A 73 -24.37 23.10 5.70
N VAL A 74 -24.25 21.99 4.97
CA VAL A 74 -23.33 21.92 3.83
C VAL A 74 -23.83 22.97 2.84
N ALA A 75 -23.17 24.12 2.82
CA ALA A 75 -23.65 25.26 2.05
C ALA A 75 -23.70 24.88 0.57
N GLU A 76 -24.83 25.12 -0.08
CA GLU A 76 -25.03 24.94 -1.52
C GLU A 76 -24.33 26.06 -2.33
N ASN A 77 -23.11 26.41 -1.90
CA ASN A 77 -22.19 27.21 -2.69
C ASN A 77 -21.81 26.38 -3.92
N ASN A 78 -22.32 26.80 -5.08
CA ASN A 78 -22.28 26.07 -6.35
C ASN A 78 -20.87 25.98 -7.00
N TYR A 79 -19.82 26.12 -6.20
CA TYR A 79 -18.42 26.11 -6.60
C TYR A 79 -17.76 24.80 -6.15
N LYS A 80 -17.49 23.91 -7.12
CA LYS A 80 -16.81 22.63 -6.90
C LYS A 80 -15.35 22.86 -6.49
N CYS A 81 -15.07 22.96 -5.19
CA CYS A 81 -13.70 22.98 -4.67
C CYS A 81 -12.97 21.67 -5.01
N ASP A 82 -11.74 21.79 -5.48
CA ASP A 82 -10.83 20.66 -5.65
C ASP A 82 -10.07 20.44 -4.35
N ILE A 83 -10.50 19.46 -3.55
CA ILE A 83 -9.90 19.16 -2.24
C ILE A 83 -8.55 18.44 -2.32
N PHE A 84 -8.08 18.11 -3.54
CA PHE A 84 -6.86 17.33 -3.77
C PHE A 84 -5.67 18.17 -4.28
N SER A 85 -5.91 19.45 -4.62
CA SER A 85 -4.89 20.45 -4.96
C SER A 85 -4.74 21.46 -3.81
N GLY A 86 -3.52 21.71 -3.33
CA GLY A 86 -3.26 22.51 -2.14
C GLY A 86 -1.86 22.36 -1.56
N GLU A 87 -1.71 22.74 -0.29
CA GLU A 87 -0.46 22.75 0.46
C GLU A 87 -0.64 22.15 1.87
N TRP A 88 0.47 21.72 2.48
CA TRP A 88 0.48 21.32 3.89
C TRP A 88 0.75 22.52 4.79
N VAL A 89 -0.18 22.81 5.70
CA VAL A 89 -0.08 23.90 6.68
C VAL A 89 0.12 23.36 8.10
N PRO A 90 0.83 24.08 8.98
CA PRO A 90 0.97 23.70 10.38
C PRO A 90 -0.39 23.63 11.08
N ASN A 91 -0.57 22.63 11.94
CA ASN A 91 -1.76 22.46 12.76
C ASN A 91 -1.37 22.12 14.21
N PRO A 92 -1.51 23.06 15.16
CA PRO A 92 -1.14 22.84 16.56
C PRO A 92 -2.11 21.94 17.33
N GLU A 93 -3.31 21.69 16.81
CA GLU A 93 -4.32 20.81 17.44
C GLU A 93 -4.06 19.31 17.19
N ALA A 94 -3.11 18.98 16.33
CA ALA A 94 -2.76 17.61 15.97
C ALA A 94 -1.57 17.07 16.80
N PRO A 95 -1.48 15.74 17.03
CA PRO A 95 -2.33 14.70 16.47
C PRO A 95 -3.60 14.40 17.27
N TYR A 96 -4.65 14.00 16.56
CA TYR A 96 -5.94 13.61 17.15
C TYR A 96 -5.95 12.21 17.81
N TYR A 97 -4.89 11.43 17.61
CA TYR A 97 -4.64 10.15 18.27
C TYR A 97 -3.12 9.89 18.36
N THR A 98 -2.73 8.97 19.22
CA THR A 98 -1.33 8.63 19.53
C THR A 98 -1.14 7.12 19.52
N ASN A 99 0.12 6.68 19.62
CA ASN A 99 0.46 5.28 19.84
C ASN A 99 0.05 4.71 21.21
N THR A 100 -0.49 5.54 22.11
CA THR A 100 -1.05 5.13 23.41
C THR A 100 -2.58 5.16 23.44
N THR A 101 -3.23 5.89 22.53
CA THR A 101 -4.70 6.01 22.47
C THR A 101 -5.33 5.14 21.38
N CYS A 102 -4.60 4.78 20.32
CA CYS A 102 -5.10 3.86 19.29
C CYS A 102 -4.41 2.49 19.34
N TRP A 103 -5.22 1.42 19.45
CA TRP A 103 -4.74 0.03 19.41
C TRP A 103 -4.50 -0.51 17.99
N ALA A 104 -5.06 0.13 16.97
CA ALA A 104 -5.08 -0.38 15.59
C ALA A 104 -3.83 -0.05 14.78
N ILE A 105 -2.90 0.78 15.30
CA ILE A 105 -1.64 1.14 14.63
C ILE A 105 -0.78 -0.13 14.47
N HIS A 106 -0.34 -0.44 13.25
CA HIS A 106 0.54 -1.59 13.02
C HIS A 106 1.94 -1.34 13.59
N GLU A 107 2.64 -2.41 13.98
CA GLU A 107 3.92 -2.26 14.70
C GLU A 107 4.97 -1.47 13.90
N HIS A 108 5.24 -1.84 12.65
CA HIS A 108 6.18 -1.09 11.78
C HIS A 108 5.75 0.36 11.43
N GLN A 109 4.53 0.78 11.81
CA GLN A 109 4.02 2.15 11.65
C GLN A 109 4.16 2.96 12.95
N ASN A 110 4.45 2.30 14.07
CA ASN A 110 4.47 2.89 15.41
C ASN A 110 5.80 3.62 15.71
N CYS A 111 6.10 4.65 14.92
CA CYS A 111 7.35 5.40 14.92
C CYS A 111 7.81 5.81 16.34
N MET A 112 6.86 6.26 17.17
CA MET A 112 7.12 6.71 18.54
C MET A 112 7.42 5.53 19.50
N LYS A 113 6.91 4.31 19.24
CA LYS A 113 7.29 3.11 20.01
C LYS A 113 8.77 2.76 19.80
N TYR A 114 9.25 2.84 18.56
CA TYR A 114 10.62 2.47 18.17
C TYR A 114 11.62 3.66 18.27
N GLY A 115 11.22 4.77 18.89
CA GLY A 115 12.14 5.83 19.29
C GLY A 115 12.41 6.90 18.24
N ARG A 116 11.45 7.19 17.33
CA ARG A 116 11.53 8.40 16.50
C ARG A 116 11.60 9.65 17.39
N PRO A 117 12.64 10.51 17.26
CA PRO A 117 12.87 11.61 18.21
C PRO A 117 12.09 12.89 17.86
N ASP A 118 11.62 13.02 16.63
CA ASP A 118 10.86 14.15 16.13
C ASP A 118 9.35 13.83 16.06
N SER A 119 8.52 14.73 16.58
CA SER A 119 7.05 14.62 16.61
C SER A 119 6.33 15.60 15.69
N GLU A 120 7.03 16.63 15.18
CA GLU A 120 6.44 17.72 14.39
C GLU A 120 5.80 17.25 13.06
N PHE A 121 6.19 16.08 12.54
CA PHE A 121 5.54 15.46 11.38
C PHE A 121 4.04 15.17 11.60
N MET A 122 3.59 15.08 12.86
CA MET A 122 2.19 14.89 13.22
C MET A 122 1.38 16.19 13.21
N LYS A 123 2.02 17.37 13.20
CA LYS A 123 1.39 18.70 13.34
C LYS A 123 1.10 19.38 12.00
N TRP A 124 0.58 18.64 11.03
CA TRP A 124 0.29 19.14 9.68
C TRP A 124 -1.13 18.79 9.24
N LYS A 125 -1.81 19.77 8.64
CA LYS A 125 -3.14 19.65 8.03
C LYS A 125 -3.03 19.97 6.53
N TRP A 126 -3.76 19.24 5.70
CA TRP A 126 -3.92 19.57 4.29
C TRP A 126 -4.87 20.75 4.12
N LYS A 127 -4.45 21.79 3.40
CA LYS A 127 -5.28 22.93 3.01
C LYS A 127 -5.41 22.97 1.49
N PRO A 128 -6.60 22.73 0.93
CA PRO A 128 -6.86 22.95 -0.49
C PRO A 128 -6.67 24.42 -0.92
N ASP A 129 -6.32 24.64 -2.18
CA ASP A 129 -6.15 25.99 -2.74
C ASP A 129 -7.48 26.77 -2.78
N GLY A 130 -8.58 26.08 -3.06
CA GLY A 130 -9.89 26.68 -3.34
C GLY A 130 -10.88 26.71 -2.17
N CYS A 131 -10.60 26.07 -1.04
CA CYS A 131 -11.48 26.04 0.13
C CYS A 131 -10.76 25.56 1.40
N GLU A 132 -11.33 25.85 2.57
CA GLU A 132 -10.91 25.21 3.82
C GLU A 132 -11.51 23.81 3.96
N LEU A 133 -10.66 22.82 4.19
CA LEU A 133 -11.08 21.47 4.59
C LEU A 133 -11.34 21.46 6.11
N PRO A 134 -12.51 21.04 6.62
CA PRO A 134 -12.76 20.98 8.06
C PRO A 134 -11.87 19.92 8.74
N VAL A 135 -11.66 20.08 10.05
CA VAL A 135 -11.03 19.03 10.87
C VAL A 135 -11.96 17.81 10.93
N PHE A 136 -11.40 16.61 10.81
CA PHE A 136 -12.19 15.37 10.80
C PHE A 136 -12.96 15.18 12.13
N ASN A 137 -14.29 15.28 12.06
CA ASN A 137 -15.19 15.01 13.17
C ASN A 137 -15.62 13.53 13.13
N PRO A 138 -15.16 12.68 14.07
CA PRO A 138 -15.49 11.26 14.08
C PRO A 138 -16.96 10.96 14.38
N TYR A 139 -17.65 11.83 15.14
CA TYR A 139 -19.08 11.68 15.39
C TYR A 139 -19.89 11.95 14.13
N GLN A 140 -19.62 13.08 13.46
CA GLN A 140 -20.26 13.43 12.19
C GLN A 140 -20.01 12.38 11.10
N PHE A 141 -18.79 11.81 11.03
CA PHE A 141 -18.51 10.70 10.12
C PHE A 141 -19.38 9.48 10.43
N LEU A 142 -19.44 9.04 11.70
CA LEU A 142 -20.23 7.90 12.14
C LEU A 142 -21.74 8.09 11.91
N GLU A 143 -22.27 9.31 11.99
CA GLU A 143 -23.64 9.63 11.58
C GLU A 143 -23.82 9.54 10.05
N ILE A 144 -22.88 10.07 9.24
CA ILE A 144 -22.92 9.96 7.77
C ILE A 144 -22.88 8.51 7.29
N VAL A 145 -22.20 7.62 8.03
CA VAL A 145 -22.15 6.16 7.74
C VAL A 145 -23.09 5.32 8.62
N ARG A 146 -24.04 5.94 9.34
CA ARG A 146 -25.03 5.23 10.15
C ARG A 146 -25.84 4.24 9.28
N GLY A 147 -25.87 2.98 9.71
CA GLY A 147 -26.55 1.88 9.02
C GLY A 147 -25.88 1.37 7.75
N LYS A 148 -24.64 1.81 7.45
CA LYS A 148 -23.95 1.51 6.18
C LYS A 148 -22.73 0.60 6.35
N SER A 149 -22.15 0.20 5.22
CA SER A 149 -20.96 -0.66 5.15
C SER A 149 -19.84 -0.07 4.27
N LEU A 150 -18.58 -0.13 4.73
CA LEU A 150 -17.41 0.37 4.00
C LEU A 150 -16.26 -0.66 3.98
N ALA A 151 -15.75 -0.99 2.80
CA ALA A 151 -14.68 -1.96 2.57
C ALA A 151 -13.40 -1.28 2.05
N PHE A 152 -12.26 -1.51 2.70
CA PHE A 152 -10.95 -1.29 2.11
C PHE A 152 -10.48 -2.56 1.41
N VAL A 153 -10.11 -2.48 0.14
CA VAL A 153 -9.70 -3.62 -0.69
C VAL A 153 -8.33 -3.32 -1.26
N GLY A 154 -7.34 -4.19 -0.99
CA GLY A 154 -6.02 -4.02 -1.57
C GLY A 154 -4.81 -4.32 -0.69
N ASP A 155 -3.83 -3.41 -0.77
CA ASP A 155 -2.48 -3.52 -0.22
C ASP A 155 -2.29 -2.94 1.19
N SER A 156 -1.03 -2.87 1.63
CA SER A 156 -0.63 -2.39 2.96
C SER A 156 -0.94 -0.92 3.22
N VAL A 157 -1.08 -0.09 2.18
CA VAL A 157 -1.40 1.33 2.34
C VAL A 157 -2.92 1.54 2.46
N GLY A 158 -3.72 0.76 1.73
CA GLY A 158 -5.16 0.66 1.98
C GLY A 158 -5.45 0.19 3.41
N ARG A 159 -4.72 -0.83 3.88
CA ARG A 159 -4.77 -1.30 5.28
C ARG A 159 -4.37 -0.19 6.28
N ASN A 160 -3.31 0.58 6.00
CA ASN A 160 -2.88 1.69 6.87
C ASN A 160 -3.90 2.84 6.94
N GLN A 161 -4.54 3.19 5.82
CA GLN A 161 -5.64 4.18 5.80
C GLN A 161 -6.85 3.71 6.64
N MET A 162 -7.22 2.44 6.51
CA MET A 162 -8.25 1.79 7.34
C MET A 162 -7.90 1.85 8.84
N GLN A 163 -6.65 1.55 9.20
CA GLN A 163 -6.17 1.62 10.59
C GLN A 163 -6.22 3.06 11.14
N SER A 164 -5.85 4.06 10.34
CA SER A 164 -5.98 5.48 10.70
C SER A 164 -7.45 5.88 10.93
N LEU A 165 -8.37 5.40 10.10
CA LEU A 165 -9.81 5.62 10.31
C LEU A 165 -10.29 5.00 11.64
N ILE A 166 -9.91 3.76 11.95
CA ILE A 166 -10.23 3.15 13.27
C ILE A 166 -9.68 4.00 14.41
N CYS A 167 -8.46 4.54 14.29
CA CYS A 167 -7.88 5.43 15.31
C CYS A 167 -8.68 6.73 15.50
N LEU A 168 -9.17 7.33 14.42
CA LEU A 168 -9.98 8.55 14.49
C LEU A 168 -11.37 8.27 15.10
N LEU A 169 -12.03 7.17 14.70
CA LEU A 169 -13.36 6.80 15.18
C LEU A 169 -13.35 6.28 16.64
N SER A 170 -12.23 5.71 17.09
CA SER A 170 -11.98 5.31 18.49
C SER A 170 -12.12 6.45 19.51
N ARG A 171 -12.18 7.72 19.07
CA ARG A 171 -12.51 8.89 19.90
C ARG A 171 -14.00 8.95 20.29
N VAL A 172 -14.86 8.13 19.68
CA VAL A 172 -16.33 8.10 19.88
C VAL A 172 -16.80 6.70 20.25
N GLU A 173 -16.43 5.67 19.46
CA GLU A 173 -16.75 4.27 19.76
C GLU A 173 -15.59 3.38 19.31
N TYR A 174 -15.23 2.37 20.12
CA TYR A 174 -14.36 1.29 19.70
C TYR A 174 -15.18 0.18 19.05
N PRO A 175 -14.87 -0.27 17.82
CA PRO A 175 -15.65 -1.31 17.17
C PRO A 175 -15.37 -2.69 17.76
N ILE A 176 -16.34 -3.59 17.65
CA ILE A 176 -16.18 -5.02 17.93
C ILE A 176 -15.70 -5.76 16.66
N ASP A 177 -14.93 -6.83 16.82
CA ASP A 177 -14.62 -7.75 15.70
C ASP A 177 -15.92 -8.49 15.30
N ALA A 178 -16.27 -8.39 14.03
CA ALA A 178 -17.46 -8.96 13.41
C ALA A 178 -17.09 -9.92 12.26
N SER A 179 -15.84 -10.41 12.26
CA SER A 179 -15.33 -11.32 11.23
C SER A 179 -15.91 -12.73 11.40
N TYR A 180 -16.48 -13.27 10.32
CA TYR A 180 -16.91 -14.66 10.24
C TYR A 180 -15.74 -15.64 10.01
N THR A 181 -14.53 -15.11 9.76
CA THR A 181 -13.29 -15.87 9.52
C THR A 181 -12.20 -15.50 10.52
N SER A 182 -11.27 -16.43 10.76
CA SER A 182 -10.08 -16.22 11.60
C SER A 182 -8.84 -15.78 10.79
N ASP A 183 -9.00 -15.42 9.51
CA ASP A 183 -7.91 -14.86 8.71
C ASP A 183 -7.77 -13.36 8.98
N GLU A 184 -6.62 -12.95 9.54
CA GLU A 184 -6.28 -11.54 9.83
C GLU A 184 -6.13 -10.68 8.57
N ASN A 185 -6.18 -11.28 7.38
CA ASN A 185 -6.23 -10.61 6.09
C ASN A 185 -7.66 -10.24 5.63
N PHE A 186 -8.70 -10.78 6.28
CA PHE A 186 -10.11 -10.64 5.91
C PHE A 186 -10.96 -10.30 7.14
N LYS A 187 -10.77 -9.08 7.66
CA LYS A 187 -11.38 -8.62 8.91
C LYS A 187 -12.58 -7.70 8.68
N ARG A 188 -13.54 -7.79 9.60
CA ARG A 188 -14.73 -6.93 9.70
C ARG A 188 -14.86 -6.40 11.12
N TRP A 189 -15.31 -5.16 11.24
CA TRP A 189 -15.46 -4.40 12.47
C TRP A 189 -16.81 -3.70 12.49
N ARG A 190 -17.56 -3.82 13.58
CA ARG A 190 -18.89 -3.20 13.72
C ARG A 190 -18.89 -2.14 14.81
N TYR A 191 -19.29 -0.92 14.44
CA TYR A 191 -19.62 0.16 15.35
C TYR A 191 -21.11 0.01 15.67
N THR A 192 -21.39 -0.49 16.86
CA THR A 192 -22.69 -1.00 17.29
C THR A 192 -23.74 0.11 17.42
N SER A 193 -23.38 1.26 18.01
CA SER A 193 -24.32 2.38 18.24
C SER A 193 -24.77 3.05 16.93
N TYR A 194 -24.00 2.86 15.86
CA TYR A 194 -24.23 3.45 14.53
C TYR A 194 -24.68 2.41 13.50
N ASN A 195 -24.69 1.11 13.84
CA ASN A 195 -24.85 0.01 12.90
C ASN A 195 -23.92 0.12 11.66
N PHE A 196 -22.73 0.70 11.83
CA PHE A 196 -21.75 0.89 10.76
C PHE A 196 -20.77 -0.30 10.72
N THR A 197 -20.54 -0.87 9.53
CA THR A 197 -19.61 -1.98 9.34
C THR A 197 -18.41 -1.57 8.49
N LEU A 198 -17.20 -1.69 9.05
CA LEU A 198 -15.93 -1.44 8.38
C LEU A 198 -15.23 -2.78 8.08
N ALA A 199 -14.72 -2.97 6.87
CA ALA A 199 -14.02 -4.19 6.47
C ALA A 199 -12.67 -3.92 5.81
N THR A 200 -11.79 -4.93 5.82
CA THR A 200 -10.56 -4.96 5.04
C THR A 200 -10.42 -6.30 4.30
N PHE A 201 -10.06 -6.22 3.02
CA PHE A 201 -9.81 -7.35 2.14
C PHE A 201 -8.40 -7.25 1.59
N TRP A 202 -7.51 -8.12 2.05
CA TRP A 202 -6.14 -8.17 1.55
C TRP A 202 -6.08 -8.82 0.18
N THR A 203 -5.76 -8.02 -0.82
CA THR A 203 -5.51 -8.49 -2.18
C THR A 203 -4.50 -7.53 -2.81
N PRO A 204 -3.19 -7.68 -2.50
CA PRO A 204 -2.19 -6.64 -2.80
C PRO A 204 -1.98 -6.38 -4.30
N PHE A 205 -2.42 -7.30 -5.15
CA PHE A 205 -2.44 -7.19 -6.61
C PHE A 205 -3.85 -7.00 -7.20
N LEU A 206 -4.91 -6.99 -6.38
CA LEU A 206 -6.36 -6.95 -6.72
C LEU A 206 -6.89 -8.12 -7.57
N VAL A 207 -6.08 -8.69 -8.46
CA VAL A 207 -6.37 -9.90 -9.25
C VAL A 207 -5.94 -11.17 -8.52
N LYS A 208 -6.39 -12.31 -9.04
CA LYS A 208 -6.02 -13.64 -8.57
C LYS A 208 -4.49 -13.80 -8.61
N ALA A 209 -3.90 -14.07 -7.45
CA ALA A 209 -2.46 -14.16 -7.25
C ALA A 209 -2.08 -15.41 -6.45
N ARG A 210 -0.93 -16.02 -6.78
CA ARG A 210 -0.30 -17.12 -6.04
C ARG A 210 1.18 -16.82 -5.81
N GLU A 211 1.66 -17.06 -4.60
CA GLU A 211 3.10 -17.04 -4.29
C GLU A 211 3.67 -18.41 -4.70
N GLU A 212 4.58 -18.42 -5.67
CA GLU A 212 5.11 -19.65 -6.28
C GLU A 212 6.45 -20.07 -5.64
N ASP A 213 7.38 -19.12 -5.51
CA ASP A 213 8.62 -19.27 -4.74
C ASP A 213 8.79 -18.10 -3.76
N PRO A 214 8.62 -18.33 -2.44
CA PRO A 214 8.84 -17.30 -1.41
C PRO A 214 10.28 -16.74 -1.36
N ASN A 215 11.27 -17.46 -1.90
CA ASN A 215 12.69 -17.11 -1.90
C ASN A 215 13.20 -16.56 -3.25
N GLY A 216 12.29 -16.28 -4.20
CA GLY A 216 12.55 -16.00 -5.63
C GLY A 216 13.59 -14.92 -5.97
N PRO A 217 13.79 -14.53 -7.23
CA PRO A 217 15.07 -14.00 -7.77
C PRO A 217 15.68 -12.78 -7.05
N THR A 218 14.89 -11.97 -6.33
CA THR A 218 15.36 -10.83 -5.52
C THR A 218 15.26 -11.06 -4.00
N HIS A 219 15.02 -12.30 -3.57
CA HIS A 219 14.65 -12.77 -2.23
C HIS A 219 13.37 -12.14 -1.63
N THR A 220 12.48 -11.62 -2.49
CA THR A 220 11.22 -10.97 -2.09
C THR A 220 9.96 -11.73 -2.54
N GLY A 221 10.08 -13.02 -2.86
CA GLY A 221 9.01 -13.84 -3.41
C GLY A 221 8.73 -13.60 -4.90
N LEU A 222 8.37 -14.67 -5.61
CA LEU A 222 7.92 -14.67 -7.00
C LEU A 222 6.41 -14.99 -7.05
N PHE A 223 5.63 -14.12 -7.71
CA PHE A 223 4.17 -14.21 -7.71
C PHE A 223 3.58 -14.50 -9.10
N ASN A 224 2.81 -15.57 -9.23
CA ASN A 224 1.99 -15.87 -10.39
C ASN A 224 0.71 -15.03 -10.34
N LEU A 225 0.58 -14.03 -11.22
CA LEU A 225 -0.60 -13.16 -11.34
C LEU A 225 -1.40 -13.53 -12.58
N TYR A 226 -2.69 -13.78 -12.40
CA TYR A 226 -3.63 -14.08 -13.48
C TYR A 226 -4.38 -12.78 -13.82
N LEU A 227 -3.89 -12.06 -14.83
CA LEU A 227 -4.21 -10.66 -15.07
C LEU A 227 -5.64 -10.42 -15.60
N ASP A 228 -6.29 -11.47 -16.10
CA ASP A 228 -7.69 -11.51 -16.53
C ASP A 228 -8.64 -12.17 -15.51
N GLU A 229 -8.11 -12.76 -14.44
CA GLU A 229 -8.90 -13.44 -13.39
C GLU A 229 -8.98 -12.59 -12.11
N PHE A 230 -10.19 -12.28 -11.65
CA PHE A 230 -10.40 -11.54 -10.41
C PHE A 230 -10.17 -12.43 -9.16
N ASP A 231 -9.76 -11.81 -8.05
CA ASP A 231 -9.60 -12.52 -6.78
C ASP A 231 -10.97 -12.71 -6.08
N GLU A 232 -11.49 -13.93 -6.15
CA GLU A 232 -12.76 -14.36 -5.57
C GLU A 232 -12.89 -14.02 -4.07
N LYS A 233 -11.78 -13.94 -3.34
CA LYS A 233 -11.77 -13.68 -1.89
C LYS A 233 -12.42 -12.36 -1.49
N TRP A 234 -12.37 -11.35 -2.35
CA TRP A 234 -13.02 -10.05 -2.12
C TRP A 234 -14.22 -9.81 -3.03
N THR A 235 -14.13 -10.20 -4.31
CA THR A 235 -15.19 -9.94 -5.30
C THR A 235 -16.51 -10.61 -4.99
N THR A 236 -16.49 -11.80 -4.36
CA THR A 236 -17.71 -12.51 -3.93
C THR A 236 -18.42 -11.88 -2.73
N GLN A 237 -17.82 -10.87 -2.08
CA GLN A 237 -18.33 -10.29 -0.83
C GLN A 237 -18.71 -8.82 -0.93
N ILE A 238 -18.11 -8.06 -1.84
CA ILE A 238 -18.32 -6.59 -1.92
C ILE A 238 -19.74 -6.15 -2.32
N GLU A 239 -20.62 -7.06 -2.77
CA GLU A 239 -21.99 -6.71 -3.16
C GLU A 239 -22.84 -6.18 -1.99
N GLU A 240 -22.50 -6.51 -0.73
CA GLU A 240 -23.15 -5.99 0.48
C GLU A 240 -22.62 -4.63 0.97
N PHE A 241 -21.67 -3.99 0.26
CA PHE A 241 -20.98 -2.79 0.71
C PHE A 241 -21.50 -1.49 0.08
N ASP A 242 -21.94 -0.51 0.89
CA ASP A 242 -22.29 0.83 0.40
C ASP A 242 -21.09 1.58 -0.19
N TYR A 243 -19.88 1.30 0.33
CA TYR A 243 -18.64 1.98 -0.06
C TYR A 243 -17.50 0.98 -0.23
N ILE A 244 -16.73 1.11 -1.31
CA ILE A 244 -15.49 0.37 -1.54
C ILE A 244 -14.36 1.39 -1.69
N VAL A 245 -13.18 1.12 -1.12
CA VAL A 245 -11.94 1.87 -1.31
C VAL A 245 -10.86 0.92 -1.84
N LEU A 246 -10.55 1.01 -3.13
CA LEU A 246 -9.46 0.26 -3.76
C LEU A 246 -8.10 0.95 -3.50
N SER A 247 -7.07 0.17 -3.14
CA SER A 247 -5.66 0.61 -3.05
C SER A 247 -4.73 -0.47 -3.60
N GLY A 248 -3.70 -0.09 -4.35
CA GLY A 248 -2.70 -1.03 -4.85
C GLY A 248 -1.54 -0.31 -5.49
N GLY A 249 -0.32 -0.77 -5.25
CA GLY A 249 0.89 -0.09 -5.72
C GLY A 249 2.17 -0.87 -5.41
N HIS A 250 2.67 -0.76 -4.18
CA HIS A 250 4.04 -1.16 -3.82
C HIS A 250 4.36 -2.64 -4.03
N TRP A 251 3.35 -3.52 -4.13
CA TRP A 251 3.56 -4.94 -4.39
C TRP A 251 3.95 -5.25 -5.84
N PHE A 252 3.62 -4.38 -6.80
CA PHE A 252 3.98 -4.54 -8.22
C PHE A 252 5.46 -4.29 -8.52
N TYR A 253 6.24 -3.86 -7.52
CA TYR A 253 7.71 -3.84 -7.57
C TYR A 253 8.35 -5.23 -7.29
N ARG A 254 7.58 -6.21 -6.78
CA ARG A 254 8.10 -7.58 -6.55
C ARG A 254 8.13 -8.38 -7.85
N PRO A 255 9.04 -9.38 -7.98
CA PRO A 255 9.04 -10.30 -9.11
C PRO A 255 7.68 -10.98 -9.31
N ALA A 256 7.21 -10.97 -10.56
CA ALA A 256 5.91 -11.52 -10.90
C ALA A 256 5.92 -12.19 -12.29
N MET A 257 5.18 -13.29 -12.42
CA MET A 257 4.89 -13.95 -13.69
C MET A 257 3.46 -13.59 -14.10
N TYR A 258 3.26 -13.24 -15.37
CA TYR A 258 1.98 -12.74 -15.86
C TYR A 258 1.28 -13.78 -16.73
N TYR A 259 0.06 -14.15 -16.35
CA TYR A 259 -0.79 -15.09 -17.06
C TYR A 259 -2.04 -14.38 -17.60
N GLU A 260 -2.44 -14.72 -18.82
CA GLU A 260 -3.74 -14.37 -19.40
C GLU A 260 -4.31 -15.60 -20.12
N ASN A 261 -5.60 -15.91 -19.94
CA ASN A 261 -6.25 -17.15 -20.40
C ASN A 261 -5.47 -18.42 -19.95
N HIS A 262 -4.96 -18.37 -18.72
CA HIS A 262 -4.02 -19.35 -18.12
C HIS A 262 -2.71 -19.59 -18.90
N ARG A 263 -2.38 -18.79 -19.92
CA ARG A 263 -1.09 -18.86 -20.64
C ARG A 263 -0.14 -17.79 -20.10
N LEU A 264 1.13 -18.15 -19.95
CA LEU A 264 2.17 -17.18 -19.59
C LEU A 264 2.37 -16.19 -20.76
N VAL A 265 2.27 -14.89 -20.49
CA VAL A 265 2.47 -13.81 -21.47
C VAL A 265 3.76 -13.01 -21.25
N GLY A 266 4.42 -13.18 -20.11
CA GLY A 266 5.68 -12.53 -19.75
C GLY A 266 5.87 -12.49 -18.23
N CYS A 267 6.79 -11.66 -17.76
CA CYS A 267 7.08 -11.47 -16.34
C CYS A 267 7.47 -10.02 -16.00
N ARG A 268 7.80 -9.76 -14.75
CA ARG A 268 8.48 -8.55 -14.26
C ARG A 268 9.55 -8.97 -13.26
N TYR A 269 10.79 -8.51 -13.47
CA TYR A 269 11.98 -8.84 -12.68
C TYR A 269 12.15 -10.34 -12.34
N CYS A 270 11.72 -11.25 -13.23
CA CYS A 270 11.79 -12.69 -12.95
C CYS A 270 13.18 -13.31 -13.19
N GLN A 271 14.03 -12.67 -14.00
CA GLN A 271 15.38 -13.15 -14.34
C GLN A 271 15.42 -14.58 -14.94
N VAL A 272 14.33 -15.04 -15.55
CA VAL A 272 14.24 -16.37 -16.18
C VAL A 272 14.53 -16.27 -17.68
N GLU A 273 15.44 -17.11 -18.18
CA GLU A 273 15.76 -17.17 -19.61
C GLU A 273 14.54 -17.57 -20.46
N ASN A 274 14.47 -17.04 -21.68
CA ASN A 274 13.39 -17.25 -22.65
C ASN A 274 12.00 -16.70 -22.24
N ILE A 275 11.91 -15.84 -21.23
CA ILE A 275 10.69 -15.16 -20.80
C ILE A 275 10.89 -13.64 -20.88
N THR A 276 9.94 -12.93 -21.49
CA THR A 276 10.01 -11.47 -21.67
C THR A 276 9.70 -10.73 -20.37
N ASP A 277 10.65 -9.91 -19.88
CA ASP A 277 10.38 -8.91 -18.85
C ASP A 277 9.57 -7.74 -19.46
N LEU A 278 8.42 -7.44 -18.86
CA LEU A 278 7.46 -6.45 -19.32
C LEU A 278 7.49 -5.22 -18.40
N PRO A 279 7.16 -4.01 -18.89
CA PRO A 279 7.08 -2.81 -18.07
C PRO A 279 6.14 -2.97 -16.87
N MET A 280 6.41 -2.28 -15.76
CA MET A 280 5.61 -2.39 -14.53
C MET A 280 4.14 -2.00 -14.76
N ALA A 281 3.90 -0.98 -15.61
CA ALA A 281 2.54 -0.63 -16.04
C ALA A 281 1.79 -1.77 -16.74
N TYR A 282 2.42 -2.80 -17.33
CA TYR A 282 1.69 -3.88 -17.99
C TYR A 282 0.81 -4.66 -16.99
N GLY A 283 1.43 -5.25 -15.98
CA GLY A 283 0.72 -5.99 -14.93
C GLY A 283 -0.19 -5.08 -14.11
N TYR A 284 0.26 -3.86 -13.81
CA TYR A 284 -0.49 -2.89 -13.02
C TYR A 284 -1.77 -2.41 -13.74
N ARG A 285 -1.69 -2.03 -15.02
CA ARG A 285 -2.82 -1.60 -15.86
C ARG A 285 -3.85 -2.72 -15.98
N LYS A 286 -3.41 -3.94 -16.32
CA LYS A 286 -4.31 -5.10 -16.44
C LYS A 286 -4.99 -5.43 -15.10
N ALA A 287 -4.26 -5.39 -13.99
CA ALA A 287 -4.80 -5.70 -12.67
C ALA A 287 -5.92 -4.73 -12.24
N PHE A 288 -5.71 -3.42 -12.38
CA PHE A 288 -6.76 -2.43 -12.10
C PHE A 288 -7.95 -2.57 -13.05
N ARG A 289 -7.71 -2.81 -14.35
CA ARG A 289 -8.77 -3.08 -15.33
C ARG A 289 -9.67 -4.24 -14.93
N THR A 290 -9.07 -5.36 -14.51
CA THR A 290 -9.81 -6.57 -14.10
C THR A 290 -10.54 -6.38 -12.77
N ALA A 291 -9.94 -5.66 -11.80
CA ALA A 291 -10.61 -5.29 -10.55
C ALA A 291 -11.84 -4.39 -10.78
N PHE A 292 -11.71 -3.36 -11.64
CA PHE A 292 -12.83 -2.48 -12.00
C PHE A 292 -13.92 -3.23 -12.80
N ARG A 293 -13.54 -4.15 -13.69
CA ARG A 293 -14.48 -5.01 -14.42
C ARG A 293 -15.25 -5.95 -13.50
N ALA A 294 -14.61 -6.51 -12.48
CA ALA A 294 -15.29 -7.37 -11.50
C ALA A 294 -16.40 -6.60 -10.76
N ILE A 295 -16.10 -5.40 -10.24
CA ILE A 295 -17.10 -4.50 -9.63
C ILE A 295 -18.19 -4.15 -10.66
N SER A 296 -17.81 -3.84 -11.90
CA SER A 296 -18.73 -3.47 -12.98
C SER A 296 -19.50 -4.66 -13.59
N GLY A 297 -19.30 -5.88 -13.09
CA GLY A 297 -20.02 -7.09 -13.46
C GLY A 297 -21.02 -7.57 -12.39
N LEU A 298 -20.97 -7.02 -11.16
CA LEU A 298 -21.93 -7.33 -10.10
C LEU A 298 -23.30 -6.74 -10.43
N LYS A 299 -24.35 -7.54 -10.31
CA LYS A 299 -25.71 -7.18 -10.77
C LYS A 299 -26.47 -6.34 -9.75
N ASN A 300 -26.20 -6.50 -8.46
CA ASN A 300 -26.94 -5.86 -7.38
C ASN A 300 -26.11 -4.79 -6.64
N PHE A 301 -24.80 -4.68 -6.92
CA PHE A 301 -23.94 -3.68 -6.31
C PHE A 301 -24.37 -2.25 -6.68
N LYS A 302 -24.78 -1.48 -5.67
CA LYS A 302 -25.26 -0.09 -5.82
C LYS A 302 -24.40 0.93 -5.06
N GLY A 303 -23.27 0.50 -4.49
CA GLY A 303 -22.40 1.34 -3.67
C GLY A 303 -21.68 2.46 -4.43
N ILE A 304 -20.70 3.08 -3.75
CA ILE A 304 -19.75 4.02 -4.33
C ILE A 304 -18.35 3.42 -4.24
N THR A 305 -17.69 3.26 -5.38
CA THR A 305 -16.31 2.74 -5.46
C THR A 305 -15.33 3.90 -5.56
N PHE A 306 -14.59 4.13 -4.49
CA PHE A 306 -13.44 5.03 -4.47
C PHE A 306 -12.19 4.29 -4.97
N LEU A 307 -11.46 4.89 -5.91
CA LEU A 307 -10.03 4.60 -6.06
C LEU A 307 -9.25 5.54 -5.15
N ARG A 308 -8.42 4.99 -4.26
CA ARG A 308 -7.42 5.74 -3.52
C ARG A 308 -6.10 5.68 -4.29
N THR A 309 -5.61 6.85 -4.73
CA THR A 309 -4.45 6.91 -5.63
C THR A 309 -3.12 6.56 -4.96
N PHE A 310 -2.13 6.18 -5.75
CA PHE A 310 -0.82 5.67 -5.36
C PHE A 310 -0.10 6.53 -4.30
N ALA A 311 0.66 5.89 -3.39
CA ALA A 311 1.50 6.58 -2.41
C ALA A 311 2.96 6.66 -2.91
N PRO A 312 3.53 7.84 -3.16
CA PRO A 312 4.94 7.95 -3.55
C PRO A 312 5.89 7.47 -2.44
N MET A 313 7.04 6.93 -2.84
CA MET A 313 8.11 6.56 -1.92
C MET A 313 9.23 7.61 -1.90
N HIS A 314 9.83 7.81 -0.72
CA HIS A 314 10.77 8.92 -0.46
C HIS A 314 12.14 8.44 0.04
N PHE A 315 12.70 7.41 -0.58
CA PHE A 315 14.02 6.90 -0.21
C PHE A 315 15.13 7.85 -0.67
N GLU A 316 16.07 8.14 0.22
CA GLU A 316 17.24 8.98 -0.05
C GLU A 316 18.51 8.15 0.17
N ASN A 317 19.55 8.39 -0.63
CA ASN A 317 20.87 7.73 -0.56
C ASN A 317 20.87 6.22 -0.87
N GLY A 318 19.84 5.71 -1.54
CA GLY A 318 19.75 4.33 -2.01
C GLY A 318 18.31 3.95 -2.38
N GLU A 319 18.13 2.79 -3.01
CA GLU A 319 16.80 2.16 -3.11
C GLU A 319 16.40 1.51 -1.79
N TRP A 320 15.12 1.14 -1.67
CA TRP A 320 14.58 0.48 -0.49
C TRP A 320 15.37 -0.76 -0.06
N ASN A 321 15.80 -1.60 -0.99
CA ASN A 321 16.62 -2.79 -0.74
C ASN A 321 18.14 -2.50 -0.65
N ASN A 322 18.58 -1.30 -1.04
CA ASN A 322 19.98 -0.93 -1.23
C ASN A 322 20.37 0.30 -0.36
N GLY A 323 20.07 0.22 0.95
CA GLY A 323 20.50 1.20 1.95
C GLY A 323 19.70 2.52 2.00
N GLY A 324 18.70 2.70 1.15
CA GLY A 324 17.88 3.92 1.09
C GLY A 324 17.10 4.21 2.37
N ASN A 325 16.92 5.49 2.70
CA ASN A 325 16.23 5.91 3.92
C ASN A 325 15.48 7.24 3.73
N CYS A 326 14.27 7.36 4.29
CA CYS A 326 13.54 8.63 4.36
C CYS A 326 14.03 9.43 5.58
N VAL A 327 14.78 10.53 5.38
CA VAL A 327 15.47 11.26 6.48
C VAL A 327 14.94 12.66 6.77
N ARG A 328 14.08 13.21 5.90
CA ARG A 328 13.41 14.50 6.10
C ARG A 328 12.44 14.49 7.28
N ARG A 329 12.28 15.65 7.92
CA ARG A 329 11.44 15.87 9.12
C ARG A 329 10.37 16.96 8.97
N LYS A 330 10.16 17.43 7.74
CA LYS A 330 9.12 18.38 7.35
C LYS A 330 8.55 17.99 5.99
N PRO A 331 7.31 18.40 5.66
CA PRO A 331 6.79 18.34 4.31
C PRO A 331 7.70 19.06 3.31
N PHE A 332 7.58 18.69 2.04
CA PHE A 332 7.92 19.58 0.94
C PHE A 332 6.79 20.59 0.71
N LYS A 333 7.12 21.74 0.12
CA LYS A 333 6.15 22.57 -0.62
C LYS A 333 5.94 22.03 -2.03
N SER A 334 4.87 22.47 -2.69
CA SER A 334 4.61 22.19 -4.11
C SER A 334 5.73 22.62 -5.07
N SER A 335 6.57 23.57 -4.68
CA SER A 335 7.75 24.04 -5.43
C SER A 335 9.02 23.20 -5.21
N GLU A 336 9.04 22.28 -4.24
CA GLU A 336 10.25 21.58 -3.77
C GLU A 336 10.31 20.10 -4.20
N THR A 337 9.23 19.56 -4.77
CA THR A 337 9.12 18.16 -5.24
C THR A 337 8.18 18.05 -6.44
N VAL A 338 8.39 17.07 -7.32
CA VAL A 338 7.51 16.77 -8.46
C VAL A 338 7.32 15.26 -8.61
N LEU A 339 6.14 14.82 -9.07
CA LEU A 339 5.86 13.40 -9.25
C LEU A 339 6.61 12.87 -10.49
N GLU A 340 7.47 11.86 -10.30
CA GLU A 340 8.32 11.31 -11.37
C GLU A 340 8.81 9.89 -11.13
N GLY A 341 9.46 9.31 -12.16
CA GLY A 341 9.82 7.90 -12.20
C GLY A 341 8.60 6.99 -12.12
N ASP A 342 8.81 5.78 -11.63
CA ASP A 342 7.81 4.75 -11.38
C ASP A 342 6.62 5.28 -10.54
N ASN A 343 6.85 6.22 -9.62
CA ASN A 343 5.77 6.83 -8.82
C ASN A 343 4.73 7.52 -9.70
N LEU A 344 5.15 8.12 -10.81
CA LEU A 344 4.28 8.74 -11.79
C LEU A 344 3.68 7.70 -12.75
N GLU A 345 4.48 6.74 -13.23
CA GLU A 345 4.01 5.67 -14.13
C GLU A 345 2.83 4.92 -13.51
N LEU A 346 2.97 4.54 -12.23
CA LEU A 346 1.91 3.91 -11.45
C LEU A 346 0.71 4.84 -11.26
N TYR A 347 0.90 6.05 -10.74
CA TYR A 347 -0.20 7.02 -10.54
C TYR A 347 -1.03 7.23 -11.82
N MET A 348 -0.37 7.51 -12.94
CA MET A 348 -1.05 7.82 -14.19
C MET A 348 -1.75 6.58 -14.77
N THR A 349 -1.12 5.40 -14.73
CA THR A 349 -1.75 4.13 -15.11
C THR A 349 -3.00 3.84 -14.25
N GLN A 350 -2.96 4.15 -12.95
CA GLN A 350 -4.08 3.99 -12.03
C GLN A 350 -5.25 4.92 -12.39
N VAL A 351 -4.94 6.18 -12.72
CA VAL A 351 -5.93 7.19 -13.11
C VAL A 351 -6.53 6.87 -14.49
N GLU A 352 -5.75 6.40 -15.46
CA GLU A 352 -6.24 5.96 -16.77
C GLU A 352 -7.34 4.90 -16.65
N GLU A 353 -7.05 3.78 -15.97
CA GLU A 353 -8.00 2.68 -15.79
C GLU A 353 -9.19 3.10 -14.92
N PHE A 354 -8.98 3.97 -13.93
CA PHE A 354 -10.09 4.56 -13.18
C PHE A 354 -11.00 5.40 -14.08
N ARG A 355 -10.47 6.25 -14.97
CA ARG A 355 -11.30 7.06 -15.88
C ARG A 355 -11.99 6.19 -16.92
N ALA A 356 -11.44 5.03 -17.29
CA ALA A 356 -12.15 4.02 -18.08
C ALA A 356 -13.32 3.41 -17.29
N ALA A 357 -13.07 2.96 -16.06
CA ALA A 357 -14.08 2.40 -15.16
C ALA A 357 -15.19 3.40 -14.79
N GLU A 358 -14.86 4.68 -14.60
CA GLU A 358 -15.80 5.76 -14.32
C GLU A 358 -16.76 6.00 -15.50
N ARG A 359 -16.26 5.92 -16.73
CA ARG A 359 -17.09 6.01 -17.95
C ARG A 359 -17.97 4.77 -18.13
N GLU A 360 -17.42 3.57 -18.02
CA GLU A 360 -18.20 2.32 -18.15
C GLU A 360 -19.25 2.20 -17.03
N GLY A 361 -18.84 2.48 -15.79
CA GLY A 361 -19.71 2.48 -14.62
C GLY A 361 -20.86 3.47 -14.74
N ARG A 362 -20.62 4.68 -15.26
CA ARG A 362 -21.69 5.67 -15.50
C ARG A 362 -22.76 5.14 -16.46
N LYS A 363 -22.38 4.40 -17.51
CA LYS A 363 -23.34 3.74 -18.43
C LYS A 363 -24.15 2.63 -17.76
N LYS A 364 -23.63 2.04 -16.68
CA LYS A 364 -24.27 1.01 -15.84
C LYS A 364 -24.96 1.56 -14.57
N GLY A 365 -25.00 2.89 -14.39
CA GLY A 365 -25.53 3.53 -13.17
C GLY A 365 -24.64 3.42 -11.91
N LEU A 366 -23.43 2.86 -12.05
CA LEU A 366 -22.46 2.68 -10.97
C LEU A 366 -21.70 3.98 -10.65
N ARG A 367 -21.31 4.13 -9.39
CA ARG A 367 -20.74 5.39 -8.86
C ARG A 367 -19.26 5.23 -8.51
N PHE A 368 -18.39 5.44 -9.49
CA PHE A 368 -16.94 5.54 -9.25
C PHE A 368 -16.56 6.95 -8.79
N ARG A 369 -15.56 7.07 -7.92
CA ARG A 369 -15.01 8.34 -7.41
C ARG A 369 -13.48 8.24 -7.24
N LEU A 370 -12.77 9.34 -7.51
CA LEU A 370 -11.33 9.41 -7.26
C LEU A 370 -11.09 10.07 -5.90
N LEU A 371 -10.34 9.39 -5.03
CA LEU A 371 -9.78 9.94 -3.79
C LEU A 371 -8.30 10.20 -4.06
N ASP A 372 -8.00 11.36 -4.63
CA ASP A 372 -6.65 11.63 -5.13
C ASP A 372 -5.71 12.10 -4.01
N THR A 373 -4.93 11.17 -3.48
CA THR A 373 -3.98 11.43 -2.40
C THR A 373 -2.54 11.60 -2.88
N THR A 374 -2.21 11.28 -4.13
CA THR A 374 -0.81 11.14 -4.58
C THR A 374 -0.01 12.42 -4.43
N GLN A 375 -0.52 13.57 -4.91
CA GLN A 375 0.18 14.85 -4.79
C GLN A 375 0.32 15.31 -3.32
N ALA A 376 -0.72 15.11 -2.51
CA ALA A 376 -0.66 15.41 -1.08
C ALA A 376 0.33 14.50 -0.34
N MET A 377 0.48 13.23 -0.73
CA MET A 377 1.42 12.28 -0.12
C MET A 377 2.86 12.46 -0.63
N LEU A 378 3.07 12.89 -1.88
CA LEU A 378 4.39 13.27 -2.42
C LEU A 378 5.05 14.36 -1.59
N MET A 379 4.26 15.27 -1.03
CA MET A 379 4.76 16.34 -0.18
C MET A 379 5.05 15.89 1.25
N ARG A 380 4.94 14.59 1.61
CA ARG A 380 5.12 14.06 2.98
C ARG A 380 6.26 13.05 3.15
N PRO A 381 7.51 13.38 2.77
CA PRO A 381 8.66 12.50 3.02
C PRO A 381 8.90 12.28 4.53
N ASP A 382 8.47 13.24 5.36
CA ASP A 382 8.50 13.20 6.83
C ASP A 382 7.44 12.27 7.45
N GLY A 383 6.40 11.90 6.71
CA GLY A 383 5.34 10.99 7.17
C GLY A 383 5.76 9.53 7.26
N HIS A 384 6.90 9.15 6.65
CA HIS A 384 7.34 7.76 6.60
C HIS A 384 7.94 7.27 7.94
N PRO A 385 7.84 5.96 8.26
CA PRO A 385 8.47 5.40 9.45
C PRO A 385 9.99 5.50 9.48
N SER A 386 10.66 5.61 8.32
CA SER A 386 12.13 5.56 8.24
C SER A 386 12.65 4.26 8.91
N ARG A 387 13.86 4.28 9.47
CA ARG A 387 14.39 3.22 10.36
C ARG A 387 13.57 3.00 11.64
N TYR A 388 12.63 3.90 11.97
CA TYR A 388 11.81 3.83 13.18
C TYR A 388 10.55 2.95 13.04
N GLY A 389 10.52 2.05 12.03
CA GLY A 389 9.62 0.89 12.04
C GLY A 389 10.12 -0.28 12.89
N HIS A 390 11.41 -0.29 13.27
CA HIS A 390 12.09 -1.42 13.94
C HIS A 390 13.09 -0.92 15.00
N TRP A 391 13.66 -1.81 15.82
CA TRP A 391 14.60 -1.38 16.86
C TRP A 391 15.98 -1.05 16.26
N PRO A 392 16.71 -0.02 16.75
CA PRO A 392 17.99 0.41 16.18
C PRO A 392 19.11 -0.64 16.11
N ASN A 393 18.97 -1.75 16.82
CA ASN A 393 19.97 -2.84 16.88
C ASN A 393 19.54 -4.09 16.08
N GLU A 394 18.42 -4.03 15.36
CA GLU A 394 18.02 -5.10 14.44
C GLU A 394 18.69 -4.86 13.08
N ASN A 395 19.48 -5.81 12.60
CA ASN A 395 19.97 -5.81 11.22
C ASN A 395 18.79 -6.07 10.28
N VAL A 396 18.07 -5.00 9.94
CA VAL A 396 17.01 -5.00 8.92
C VAL A 396 17.60 -4.39 7.66
N THR A 397 18.16 -5.23 6.79
CA THR A 397 18.13 -4.96 5.35
C THR A 397 16.67 -4.71 4.99
N LEU A 398 16.33 -3.56 4.42
CA LEU A 398 14.92 -3.20 4.18
C LEU A 398 14.22 -4.12 3.15
N GLY A 399 14.97 -4.99 2.48
CA GLY A 399 14.47 -6.15 1.73
C GLY A 399 13.90 -7.29 2.59
N ASP A 400 14.44 -7.52 3.80
CA ASP A 400 14.14 -8.67 4.68
C ASP A 400 12.83 -8.55 5.47
N VAL A 401 11.80 -7.97 4.85
CA VAL A 401 10.41 -8.28 5.23
C VAL A 401 10.12 -9.71 4.80
N LYS A 402 10.52 -10.67 5.64
CA LYS A 402 10.02 -12.05 5.57
C LYS A 402 8.50 -11.99 5.58
N ILE A 403 7.89 -12.24 4.42
CA ILE A 403 6.48 -12.55 4.34
C ILE A 403 6.28 -13.77 5.24
N THR A 404 5.40 -13.64 6.25
CA THR A 404 5.04 -14.76 7.12
C THR A 404 4.16 -15.71 6.32
N ASN A 405 4.84 -16.58 5.57
CA ASN A 405 4.35 -17.60 4.64
C ASN A 405 2.87 -17.96 4.91
N PRO A 406 1.91 -17.48 4.10
CA PRO A 406 0.49 -17.41 4.46
C PRO A 406 -0.18 -18.79 4.43
N GLY A 407 0.09 -19.57 5.49
CA GLY A 407 -0.30 -20.97 5.65
C GLY A 407 0.39 -21.65 6.83
N LYS A 408 1.58 -21.19 7.25
CA LYS A 408 2.23 -21.66 8.48
C LYS A 408 1.78 -20.81 9.68
N ARG A 409 1.08 -21.44 10.63
CA ARG A 409 0.85 -20.86 11.97
C ARG A 409 2.21 -20.57 12.61
N CYS A 410 2.46 -19.33 13.02
CA CYS A 410 3.69 -18.98 13.75
C CYS A 410 3.79 -19.82 15.03
N ASN A 411 4.86 -20.61 15.17
CA ASN A 411 5.19 -21.21 16.46
C ASN A 411 5.82 -20.13 17.36
N ILE A 412 5.00 -19.46 18.16
CA ILE A 412 5.45 -18.43 19.11
C ILE A 412 6.42 -18.95 20.18
N PHE A 413 6.53 -20.27 20.35
CA PHE A 413 7.39 -20.92 21.34
C PHE A 413 8.79 -21.24 20.82
N ARG A 414 9.03 -21.14 19.50
CA ARG A 414 10.33 -21.34 18.86
C ARG A 414 10.90 -20.02 18.34
N GLY A 415 12.14 -19.72 18.69
CA GLY A 415 12.72 -18.39 18.50
C GLY A 415 14.03 -18.21 19.27
N LYS A 416 14.32 -16.95 19.58
CA LYS A 416 15.48 -16.57 20.41
C LYS A 416 15.21 -15.34 21.27
N TRP A 417 15.97 -15.22 22.34
CA TRP A 417 16.03 -14.00 23.13
C TRP A 417 16.76 -12.88 22.38
N ILE A 418 16.22 -11.67 22.45
CA ILE A 418 16.81 -10.45 21.91
C ILE A 418 16.89 -9.37 23.01
N PRO A 419 17.84 -8.42 22.92
CA PRO A 419 17.87 -7.28 23.83
C PRO A 419 16.59 -6.44 23.74
N HIS A 420 16.04 -6.04 24.88
CA HIS A 420 14.88 -5.17 24.97
C HIS A 420 15.30 -3.81 25.55
N PRO A 421 15.55 -2.79 24.70
CA PRO A 421 16.19 -1.54 25.12
C PRO A 421 15.31 -0.64 26.00
N LYS A 422 14.03 -0.98 26.20
CA LYS A 422 13.14 -0.27 27.15
C LYS A 422 13.20 -0.79 28.59
N GLY A 423 13.99 -1.85 28.85
CA GLY A 423 14.01 -2.50 30.16
C GLY A 423 12.75 -3.35 30.41
N PRO A 424 12.51 -3.79 31.66
CA PRO A 424 11.40 -4.68 31.99
C PRO A 424 10.05 -3.92 32.06
N TYR A 425 8.95 -4.62 31.78
CA TYR A 425 7.58 -4.08 31.86
C TYR A 425 7.15 -3.62 33.26
N TYR A 426 7.85 -4.07 34.30
CA TYR A 426 7.69 -3.65 35.69
C TYR A 426 9.00 -3.90 36.46
N THR A 427 9.11 -3.27 37.63
CA THR A 427 10.26 -3.39 38.54
C THR A 427 9.76 -3.63 39.96
N ASN A 428 10.67 -3.92 40.90
CA ASN A 428 10.36 -3.97 42.33
C ASN A 428 9.89 -2.62 42.92
N ALA A 429 10.11 -1.50 42.23
CA ALA A 429 9.59 -0.19 42.62
C ALA A 429 8.20 0.09 42.02
N THR A 430 7.81 -0.56 40.91
CA THR A 430 6.53 -0.29 40.21
C THR A 430 5.48 -1.38 40.39
N CYS A 431 5.83 -2.59 40.81
CA CYS A 431 4.87 -3.61 41.22
C CYS A 431 5.03 -3.97 42.71
N LEU A 432 4.03 -3.61 43.52
CA LEU A 432 3.98 -3.95 44.96
C LEU A 432 3.58 -5.41 45.23
N LEU A 433 3.17 -6.18 44.21
CA LEU A 433 2.74 -7.57 44.35
C LEU A 433 3.89 -8.60 44.25
N ILE A 434 5.16 -8.19 44.12
CA ILE A 434 6.29 -9.13 44.04
C ILE A 434 6.64 -9.66 45.44
N PHE A 435 6.56 -10.98 45.63
CA PHE A 435 7.00 -11.63 46.88
C PHE A 435 8.51 -11.49 47.05
N ASP A 436 8.95 -11.32 48.30
CA ASP A 436 10.36 -11.15 48.66
C ASP A 436 11.29 -12.22 48.06
N GLN A 437 10.87 -13.49 48.06
CA GLN A 437 11.60 -14.62 47.48
C GLN A 437 11.91 -14.49 45.98
N GLN A 438 11.22 -13.60 45.27
CA GLN A 438 11.41 -13.30 43.83
C GLN A 438 11.99 -11.89 43.60
N ASN A 439 12.13 -11.08 44.66
CA ASN A 439 12.52 -9.68 44.58
C ASN A 439 14.06 -9.53 44.59
N CYS A 440 14.74 -10.05 43.56
CA CYS A 440 16.21 -10.13 43.52
C CYS A 440 16.91 -8.78 43.78
N MET A 441 16.30 -7.67 43.36
CA MET A 441 16.84 -6.32 43.58
C MET A 441 16.74 -5.88 45.06
N LYS A 442 15.67 -6.24 45.78
CA LYS A 442 15.54 -6.01 47.24
C LYS A 442 16.62 -6.75 48.04
N PHE A 443 17.04 -7.93 47.55
CA PHE A 443 18.08 -8.76 48.15
C PHE A 443 19.46 -8.60 47.50
N GLY A 444 19.71 -7.45 46.87
CA GLY A 444 21.06 -7.00 46.53
C GLY A 444 21.69 -7.59 45.26
N ARG A 445 20.92 -8.20 44.35
CA ARG A 445 21.45 -8.63 43.04
C ARG A 445 21.96 -7.41 42.25
N PRO A 446 23.24 -7.34 41.85
CA PRO A 446 23.83 -6.14 41.26
C PRO A 446 23.68 -6.06 39.74
N ASP A 447 23.57 -7.19 39.03
CA ASP A 447 23.42 -7.22 37.58
C ASP A 447 21.96 -7.01 37.16
N THR A 448 21.72 -6.09 36.23
CA THR A 448 20.38 -5.76 35.72
C THR A 448 20.16 -6.16 34.26
N GLU A 449 21.18 -6.70 33.58
CA GLU A 449 21.09 -7.07 32.15
C GLU A 449 20.05 -8.17 31.92
N PHE A 450 19.81 -9.07 32.88
CA PHE A 450 18.77 -10.11 32.77
C PHE A 450 17.36 -9.54 32.60
N LEU A 451 17.10 -8.29 33.05
CA LEU A 451 15.82 -7.59 32.90
C LEU A 451 15.63 -6.97 31.50
N LYS A 452 16.67 -6.97 30.66
CA LYS A 452 16.70 -6.31 29.35
C LYS A 452 16.60 -7.31 28.19
N TRP A 453 15.85 -8.40 28.37
CA TRP A 453 15.67 -9.43 27.33
C TRP A 453 14.19 -9.68 27.04
N ARG A 454 13.89 -9.96 25.77
CA ARG A 454 12.55 -10.30 25.28
C ARG A 454 12.63 -11.46 24.29
N TRP A 455 11.67 -12.37 24.36
CA TRP A 455 11.56 -13.46 23.40
C TRP A 455 11.06 -12.95 22.04
N ARG A 456 11.76 -13.29 20.96
CA ARG A 456 11.31 -13.07 19.58
C ARG A 456 11.21 -14.43 18.87
N PRO A 457 10.00 -14.89 18.49
CA PRO A 457 9.83 -16.08 17.68
C PRO A 457 10.59 -16.01 16.34
N ASP A 458 10.97 -17.15 15.78
CA ASP A 458 11.68 -17.21 14.48
C ASP A 458 10.76 -16.85 13.29
N GLN A 459 9.45 -16.92 13.49
CA GLN A 459 8.42 -16.86 12.45
C GLN A 459 7.48 -15.65 12.57
N CYS A 460 7.51 -14.89 13.66
CA CYS A 460 6.71 -13.67 13.87
C CYS A 460 7.26 -12.85 15.06
N GLU A 461 6.88 -11.58 15.18
CA GLU A 461 7.08 -10.83 16.44
C GLU A 461 5.90 -11.06 17.39
N LEU A 462 6.16 -11.19 18.69
CA LEU A 462 5.11 -11.01 19.69
C LEU A 462 4.73 -9.52 19.79
N PRO A 463 3.48 -9.16 20.12
CA PRO A 463 3.14 -7.80 20.52
C PRO A 463 3.80 -7.47 21.88
N LEU A 464 3.91 -6.18 22.23
CA LEU A 464 4.19 -5.80 23.63
C LEU A 464 2.97 -6.12 24.50
N PHE A 465 3.20 -6.46 25.78
CA PHE A 465 2.10 -6.63 26.72
C PHE A 465 1.42 -5.28 27.01
N ASP A 466 0.08 -5.28 26.96
CA ASP A 466 -0.79 -4.16 27.28
C ASP A 466 -1.88 -4.70 28.22
N GLY A 467 -1.85 -4.28 29.49
CA GLY A 467 -2.80 -4.74 30.50
C GLY A 467 -4.24 -4.29 30.23
N ALA A 468 -4.44 -3.14 29.57
CA ALA A 468 -5.78 -2.66 29.23
C ALA A 468 -6.37 -3.49 28.09
N ARG A 469 -5.57 -3.82 27.07
CA ARG A 469 -5.97 -4.76 26.02
C ARG A 469 -6.19 -6.17 26.57
N PHE A 470 -5.32 -6.65 27.46
CA PHE A 470 -5.50 -7.94 28.13
C PHE A 470 -6.84 -7.97 28.89
N LEU A 471 -7.06 -7.03 29.82
CA LEU A 471 -8.30 -6.95 30.61
C LEU A 471 -9.56 -6.78 29.75
N ARG A 472 -9.49 -6.14 28.58
CA ARG A 472 -10.61 -6.10 27.60
C ARG A 472 -10.89 -7.47 26.99
N LEU A 473 -9.86 -8.23 26.60
CA LEU A 473 -10.01 -9.58 26.02
C LEU A 473 -10.61 -10.58 27.02
N VAL A 474 -10.33 -10.42 28.32
CA VAL A 474 -10.88 -11.24 29.40
C VAL A 474 -12.02 -10.55 30.17
N ARG A 475 -12.68 -9.56 29.57
CA ARG A 475 -13.82 -8.85 30.18
C ARG A 475 -14.99 -9.83 30.42
N GLY A 476 -15.47 -9.91 31.66
CA GLY A 476 -16.52 -10.84 32.06
C GLY A 476 -16.09 -12.31 32.04
N LYS A 477 -14.80 -12.59 32.25
CA LYS A 477 -14.20 -13.93 32.22
C LYS A 477 -13.52 -14.31 33.53
N SER A 478 -13.20 -15.59 33.66
CA SER A 478 -12.49 -16.15 34.81
C SER A 478 -11.28 -16.98 34.37
N MET A 479 -10.13 -16.78 35.04
CA MET A 479 -8.86 -17.46 34.75
C MET A 479 -8.26 -18.07 36.02
N ALA A 480 -8.06 -19.38 36.04
CA ALA A 480 -7.46 -20.12 37.14
C ALA A 480 -6.07 -20.65 36.76
N PHE A 481 -5.12 -20.52 37.69
CA PHE A 481 -3.82 -21.17 37.62
C PHE A 481 -3.77 -22.26 38.69
N VAL A 482 -3.41 -23.48 38.30
CA VAL A 482 -3.38 -24.67 39.17
C VAL A 482 -1.98 -25.27 39.10
N GLY A 483 -1.28 -25.40 40.24
CA GLY A 483 0.05 -26.00 40.23
C GLY A 483 1.01 -25.58 41.33
N ASP A 484 2.29 -25.57 40.95
CA ASP A 484 3.46 -25.41 41.83
C ASP A 484 3.91 -23.94 42.00
N SER A 485 5.12 -23.75 42.55
CA SER A 485 5.72 -22.44 42.82
C SER A 485 5.99 -21.64 41.55
N VAL A 486 6.25 -22.31 40.43
CA VAL A 486 6.47 -21.67 39.13
C VAL A 486 5.13 -21.27 38.50
N GLY A 487 4.06 -22.06 38.76
CA GLY A 487 2.67 -21.65 38.50
C GLY A 487 2.30 -20.35 39.23
N ARG A 488 2.60 -20.25 40.54
CA ARG A 488 2.37 -19.02 41.33
C ARG A 488 3.18 -17.82 40.82
N ASN A 489 4.44 -18.00 40.44
CA ASN A 489 5.26 -16.94 39.85
C ASN A 489 4.71 -16.44 38.50
N HIS A 490 4.10 -17.30 37.68
CA HIS A 490 3.43 -16.89 36.44
C HIS A 490 2.20 -16.00 36.71
N VAL A 491 1.32 -16.37 37.66
CA VAL A 491 0.20 -15.52 38.13
C VAL A 491 0.71 -14.14 38.53
N GLN A 492 1.75 -14.13 39.36
CA GLN A 492 2.32 -12.94 39.96
C GLN A 492 2.92 -11.98 38.92
N SER A 493 3.58 -12.53 37.89
CA SER A 493 4.05 -11.73 36.75
C SER A 493 2.87 -11.13 35.98
N LEU A 494 1.80 -11.88 35.71
CA LEU A 494 0.59 -11.36 35.06
C LEU A 494 -0.08 -10.23 35.86
N LEU A 495 -0.20 -10.38 37.19
CA LEU A 495 -0.75 -9.32 38.05
C LEU A 495 0.15 -8.07 38.04
N CYS A 496 1.48 -8.22 38.06
CA CYS A 496 2.39 -7.08 37.92
C CYS A 496 2.31 -6.38 36.56
N LEU A 497 2.20 -7.14 35.47
CA LEU A 497 2.06 -6.61 34.11
C LEU A 497 0.77 -5.78 33.92
N ILE A 498 -0.32 -6.18 34.59
CA ILE A 498 -1.58 -5.44 34.59
C ILE A 498 -1.50 -4.24 35.55
N ALA A 499 -0.90 -4.41 36.73
CA ALA A 499 -0.77 -3.35 37.73
C ALA A 499 0.14 -2.20 37.28
N SER A 500 1.21 -2.48 36.52
CA SER A 500 2.10 -1.43 35.98
C SER A 500 1.51 -0.67 34.78
N SER A 501 0.38 -1.10 34.23
CA SER A 501 -0.22 -0.52 33.02
C SER A 501 -1.69 -0.10 33.13
N VAL A 502 -2.42 -0.53 34.18
CA VAL A 502 -3.85 -0.18 34.39
C VAL A 502 -4.17 0.10 35.85
N THR A 503 -4.21 -0.94 36.69
CA THR A 503 -4.65 -0.89 38.09
C THR A 503 -4.25 -2.16 38.82
N TYR A 504 -4.10 -2.08 40.14
CA TYR A 504 -4.10 -3.25 41.01
C TYR A 504 -5.52 -3.85 41.08
N PRO A 505 -5.67 -5.18 41.20
CA PRO A 505 -6.96 -5.80 41.46
C PRO A 505 -7.34 -5.72 42.95
N MET A 506 -8.61 -5.95 43.24
CA MET A 506 -9.08 -6.25 44.59
C MET A 506 -8.73 -7.72 44.94
N ASP A 507 -8.17 -7.99 46.11
CA ASP A 507 -8.17 -9.36 46.65
C ASP A 507 -9.59 -9.70 47.11
N VAL A 508 -10.11 -10.84 46.65
CA VAL A 508 -11.44 -11.37 46.97
C VAL A 508 -11.36 -12.85 47.37
N SER A 509 -10.24 -13.25 47.96
CA SER A 509 -10.01 -14.58 48.51
C SER A 509 -10.98 -14.85 49.67
N TYR A 510 -11.71 -15.96 49.61
CA TYR A 510 -12.67 -16.37 50.64
C TYR A 510 -12.00 -17.05 51.85
N THR A 511 -10.68 -17.24 51.81
CA THR A 511 -9.88 -17.92 52.83
C THR A 511 -8.60 -17.13 53.11
N ASN A 512 -8.13 -17.21 54.36
CA ASN A 512 -6.84 -16.64 54.78
C ASN A 512 -5.64 -17.52 54.37
N ASP A 513 -5.88 -18.75 53.91
CA ASP A 513 -4.82 -19.67 53.48
C ASP A 513 -4.11 -19.13 52.22
N THR A 514 -2.84 -18.76 52.39
CA THR A 514 -2.00 -18.18 51.31
C THR A 514 -1.75 -19.12 50.13
N ARG A 515 -2.11 -20.41 50.26
CA ARG A 515 -2.12 -21.42 49.18
C ARG A 515 -3.20 -21.16 48.14
N PHE A 516 -4.28 -20.46 48.50
CA PHE A 516 -5.43 -20.20 47.63
C PHE A 516 -5.71 -18.70 47.58
N ARG A 517 -5.63 -18.09 46.39
CA ARG A 517 -5.84 -16.64 46.21
C ARG A 517 -6.74 -16.35 45.02
N ARG A 518 -7.58 -15.32 45.17
CA ARG A 518 -8.47 -14.82 44.12
C ARG A 518 -8.43 -13.30 44.06
N TRP A 519 -8.34 -12.78 42.85
CA TRP A 519 -8.26 -11.35 42.55
C TRP A 519 -9.35 -10.96 41.54
N PHE A 520 -9.90 -9.76 41.70
CA PHE A 520 -10.99 -9.26 40.87
C PHE A 520 -10.71 -7.86 40.33
N TYR A 521 -10.83 -7.71 39.02
CA TYR A 521 -10.75 -6.44 38.31
C TYR A 521 -12.17 -5.91 38.06
N LYS A 522 -12.67 -5.11 39.01
CA LYS A 522 -14.06 -4.64 39.10
C LYS A 522 -14.63 -4.13 37.78
N ASP A 523 -13.94 -3.19 37.14
CA ASP A 523 -14.44 -2.47 35.96
C ASP A 523 -14.44 -3.34 34.68
N TYR A 524 -13.80 -4.50 34.75
CA TYR A 524 -13.70 -5.50 33.68
C TYR A 524 -14.49 -6.77 34.00
N LYS A 525 -15.02 -6.92 35.23
CA LYS A 525 -15.65 -8.15 35.73
C LYS A 525 -14.77 -9.39 35.49
N PHE A 526 -13.46 -9.24 35.62
CA PHE A 526 -12.47 -10.29 35.36
C PHE A 526 -11.90 -10.86 36.67
N THR A 527 -11.91 -12.19 36.80
CA THR A 527 -11.43 -12.91 37.98
C THR A 527 -10.18 -13.70 37.67
N VAL A 528 -9.10 -13.50 38.43
CA VAL A 528 -7.91 -14.37 38.44
C VAL A 528 -7.92 -15.20 39.71
N ALA A 529 -7.65 -16.50 39.63
CA ALA A 529 -7.45 -17.37 40.78
C ALA A 529 -6.13 -18.16 40.68
N SER A 530 -5.55 -18.47 41.84
CA SER A 530 -4.34 -19.28 41.99
C SER A 530 -4.59 -20.35 43.03
N TYR A 531 -4.46 -21.61 42.63
CA TYR A 531 -4.64 -22.79 43.47
C TYR A 531 -3.31 -23.53 43.60
N TRP A 532 -2.77 -23.57 44.82
CA TRP A 532 -1.61 -24.41 45.14
C TRP A 532 -1.99 -25.89 45.08
N SER A 533 -1.40 -26.60 44.12
CA SER A 533 -1.49 -28.05 44.00
C SER A 533 -0.25 -28.54 43.25
N PRO A 534 0.91 -28.64 43.94
CA PRO A 534 2.19 -28.87 43.29
C PRO A 534 2.28 -30.22 42.58
N HIS A 535 1.45 -31.19 42.97
CA HIS A 535 1.30 -32.48 42.29
C HIS A 535 -0.02 -32.62 41.50
N LEU A 536 -0.87 -31.59 41.42
CA LEU A 536 -2.21 -31.57 40.81
C LEU A 536 -3.29 -32.50 41.43
N VAL A 537 -2.87 -33.60 42.07
CA VAL A 537 -3.72 -34.59 42.75
C VAL A 537 -3.91 -34.29 44.24
N ASN A 538 -4.83 -35.02 44.89
CA ASN A 538 -4.91 -35.01 46.36
C ASN A 538 -3.55 -35.45 46.94
N GLU A 539 -3.04 -34.67 47.90
CA GLU A 539 -1.72 -34.84 48.49
C GLU A 539 -1.79 -34.72 50.03
N VAL A 540 -1.18 -35.67 50.75
CA VAL A 540 -1.12 -35.68 52.21
C VAL A 540 0.34 -35.78 52.66
N ASN A 541 0.78 -34.81 53.45
CA ASN A 541 2.15 -34.72 53.95
C ASN A 541 2.31 -35.60 55.20
N THR A 542 3.13 -36.66 55.14
CA THR A 542 3.24 -37.62 56.27
C THR A 542 4.13 -37.13 57.41
N TYR A 543 5.03 -36.17 57.15
CA TYR A 543 5.93 -35.60 58.16
C TYR A 543 5.95 -34.07 58.11
N PRO A 544 4.95 -33.40 58.71
CA PRO A 544 4.72 -31.96 58.56
C PRO A 544 5.77 -31.06 59.25
N THR A 545 6.79 -31.63 59.89
CA THR A 545 7.85 -30.93 60.64
C THR A 545 9.20 -30.81 59.90
N GLY A 546 9.45 -31.57 58.83
CA GLY A 546 10.73 -31.55 58.09
C GLY A 546 10.93 -30.35 57.15
N PRO A 547 12.09 -30.20 56.48
CA PRO A 547 12.28 -29.21 55.42
C PRO A 547 11.37 -29.55 54.22
N LEU A 548 10.65 -28.55 53.68
CA LEU A 548 9.46 -28.75 52.81
C LEU A 548 9.66 -29.63 51.56
N TYR A 549 10.87 -29.68 50.99
CA TYR A 549 11.15 -30.37 49.72
C TYR A 549 11.44 -31.87 49.89
N ASP A 550 12.01 -32.26 51.04
CA ASP A 550 12.41 -33.64 51.33
C ASP A 550 11.37 -34.39 52.18
N ARG A 551 10.18 -33.80 52.39
CA ARG A 551 9.08 -34.44 53.10
C ARG A 551 8.48 -35.55 52.23
N LEU A 552 8.25 -36.72 52.83
CA LEU A 552 7.49 -37.79 52.21
C LEU A 552 6.02 -37.36 52.03
N VAL A 553 5.48 -37.50 50.81
CA VAL A 553 4.10 -37.12 50.48
C VAL A 553 3.33 -38.31 49.91
N ASN A 554 2.13 -38.57 50.44
CA ASN A 554 1.17 -39.51 49.86
C ASN A 554 0.43 -38.79 48.72
N LEU A 555 0.51 -39.32 47.50
CA LEU A 555 -0.20 -38.83 46.32
C LEU A 555 -1.28 -39.82 45.90
N TYR A 556 -2.52 -39.35 45.84
CA TYR A 556 -3.70 -40.12 45.47
C TYR A 556 -3.92 -39.97 43.96
N LEU A 557 -3.26 -40.83 43.18
CA LEU A 557 -3.01 -40.64 41.75
C LEU A 557 -4.27 -40.70 40.88
N ASP A 558 -5.39 -41.19 41.42
CA ASP A 558 -6.71 -41.23 40.81
C ASP A 558 -7.66 -40.11 41.27
N GLU A 559 -7.27 -39.30 42.26
CA GLU A 559 -8.04 -38.18 42.79
C GLU A 559 -7.40 -36.82 42.44
N ALA A 560 -8.09 -35.96 41.69
CA ALA A 560 -7.66 -34.58 41.50
C ALA A 560 -7.75 -33.77 42.80
N ASN A 561 -6.87 -32.78 43.00
CA ASN A 561 -6.84 -32.04 44.25
C ASN A 561 -8.14 -31.24 44.48
N ASP A 562 -8.80 -31.56 45.58
CA ASP A 562 -10.13 -31.09 45.96
C ASP A 562 -10.27 -29.56 45.91
N ALA A 563 -9.19 -28.85 46.27
CA ALA A 563 -9.19 -27.38 46.40
C ALA A 563 -9.27 -26.62 45.07
N TRP A 564 -8.90 -27.24 43.94
CA TRP A 564 -9.19 -26.69 42.60
C TRP A 564 -10.35 -27.42 41.93
N ALA A 565 -10.42 -28.76 42.06
CA ALA A 565 -11.38 -29.59 41.34
C ALA A 565 -12.85 -29.18 41.58
N LYS A 566 -13.18 -28.73 42.80
CA LYS A 566 -14.53 -28.29 43.19
C LYS A 566 -14.99 -26.95 42.60
N GLU A 567 -14.06 -26.11 42.15
CA GLU A 567 -14.37 -24.74 41.69
C GLU A 567 -14.04 -24.48 40.22
N ILE A 568 -13.17 -25.33 39.62
CA ILE A 568 -12.62 -25.10 38.29
C ILE A 568 -13.66 -25.11 37.16
N GLU A 569 -14.83 -25.70 37.39
CA GLU A 569 -15.93 -25.71 36.41
C GLU A 569 -16.39 -24.30 36.03
N GLY A 570 -16.30 -23.33 36.95
CA GLY A 570 -16.65 -21.93 36.74
C GLY A 570 -15.58 -21.07 36.03
N PHE A 571 -14.53 -21.68 35.47
CA PHE A 571 -13.40 -20.97 34.87
C PHE A 571 -13.34 -21.08 33.33
N ASP A 572 -13.36 -19.93 32.63
CA ASP A 572 -13.18 -19.87 31.17
C ASP A 572 -11.77 -20.31 30.72
N TYR A 573 -10.76 -20.09 31.57
CA TYR A 573 -9.37 -20.38 31.27
C TYR A 573 -8.70 -21.10 32.45
N VAL A 574 -8.01 -22.20 32.18
CA VAL A 574 -7.31 -23.01 33.19
C VAL A 574 -5.87 -23.22 32.78
N ILE A 575 -4.91 -22.78 33.59
CA ILE A 575 -3.47 -22.91 33.34
C ILE A 575 -2.89 -23.91 34.34
N ILE A 576 -2.47 -25.08 33.86
CA ILE A 576 -1.83 -26.13 34.67
C ILE A 576 -0.31 -25.97 34.58
N SER A 577 0.40 -26.00 35.73
CA SER A 577 1.87 -25.90 35.81
C SER A 577 2.42 -26.69 36.99
N ALA A 578 2.92 -27.92 36.75
CA ALA A 578 3.51 -28.75 37.80
C ALA A 578 4.73 -29.55 37.29
N GLY A 579 5.78 -29.62 38.11
CA GLY A 579 6.93 -30.51 37.85
C GLY A 579 7.96 -30.56 38.97
N GLN A 580 8.38 -29.41 39.51
CA GLN A 580 9.56 -29.35 40.37
C GLN A 580 9.42 -30.14 41.70
N TRP A 581 8.21 -30.31 42.21
CA TRP A 581 7.99 -31.03 43.47
C TRP A 581 8.09 -32.56 43.34
N PHE A 582 7.95 -33.12 42.13
CA PHE A 582 8.03 -34.56 41.90
C PHE A 582 9.43 -35.17 42.09
N PHE A 583 10.48 -34.35 42.26
CA PHE A 583 11.81 -34.85 42.64
C PHE A 583 11.93 -35.25 44.13
N GLY A 584 10.97 -34.83 44.98
CA GLY A 584 10.89 -35.20 46.39
C GLY A 584 10.35 -36.63 46.60
N PRO A 585 10.48 -37.20 47.81
CA PRO A 585 10.04 -38.57 48.10
C PRO A 585 8.50 -38.67 48.16
N GLN A 586 7.93 -39.68 47.52
CA GLN A 586 6.48 -39.85 47.35
C GLN A 586 6.02 -41.30 47.61
N ILE A 587 4.82 -41.49 48.16
CA ILE A 587 4.08 -42.76 48.13
C ILE A 587 2.89 -42.61 47.18
N TYR A 588 2.68 -43.58 46.29
CA TYR A 588 1.61 -43.57 45.30
C TYR A 588 0.44 -44.43 45.78
N TYR A 589 -0.73 -43.80 45.87
CA TYR A 589 -2.01 -44.44 46.16
C TYR A 589 -2.89 -44.46 44.91
N GLU A 590 -3.59 -45.56 44.67
CA GLU A 590 -4.74 -45.64 43.76
C GLU A 590 -5.83 -46.47 44.44
N ASN A 591 -7.10 -46.02 44.39
CA ASN A 591 -8.23 -46.61 45.12
C ASN A 591 -7.94 -46.81 46.62
N ASN A 592 -7.23 -45.84 47.25
CA ASN A 592 -6.71 -45.91 48.62
C ASN A 592 -5.73 -47.07 48.93
N GLN A 593 -5.19 -47.76 47.92
CA GLN A 593 -4.15 -48.79 48.09
C GLN A 593 -2.79 -48.28 47.60
N ILE A 594 -1.71 -48.64 48.31
CA ILE A 594 -0.34 -48.29 47.92
C ILE A 594 0.04 -49.12 46.69
N VAL A 595 0.25 -48.47 45.54
CA VAL A 595 0.72 -49.11 44.29
C VAL A 595 2.24 -49.08 44.15
N GLY A 596 2.91 -48.20 44.90
CA GLY A 596 4.37 -48.10 44.99
C GLY A 596 4.83 -46.79 45.61
N CYS A 597 6.11 -46.46 45.48
CA CYS A 597 6.68 -45.20 45.97
C CYS A 597 7.89 -44.75 45.12
N TYR A 598 8.37 -43.53 45.34
CA TYR A 598 9.65 -43.03 44.82
C TYR A 598 10.45 -42.43 45.97
N ARG A 599 11.69 -42.90 46.15
CA ARG A 599 12.62 -42.51 47.24
C ARG A 599 12.03 -42.63 48.66
N CYS A 600 11.08 -43.55 48.87
CA CYS A 600 10.48 -43.72 50.20
C CYS A 600 11.33 -44.58 51.14
N HIS A 601 12.23 -45.40 50.61
CA HIS A 601 13.11 -46.31 51.37
C HIS A 601 12.35 -47.27 52.34
N MET A 602 11.12 -47.68 51.99
CA MET A 602 10.29 -48.57 52.80
C MET A 602 10.40 -50.02 52.31
N ASN A 603 10.92 -50.93 53.14
CA ASN A 603 11.22 -52.32 52.78
C ASN A 603 10.04 -53.15 52.22
N ASN A 604 8.79 -52.74 52.49
CA ASN A 604 7.58 -53.46 52.07
C ASN A 604 6.78 -52.72 50.96
N VAL A 605 7.33 -51.67 50.35
CA VAL A 605 6.68 -50.90 49.28
C VAL A 605 7.48 -51.01 47.99
N ARG A 606 6.81 -51.21 46.86
CA ARG A 606 7.45 -51.29 45.55
C ARG A 606 7.99 -49.93 45.12
N GLU A 607 9.31 -49.80 45.01
CA GLU A 607 9.93 -48.65 44.35
C GLU A 607 9.49 -48.58 42.87
N LEU A 608 9.05 -47.40 42.44
CA LEU A 608 8.56 -47.07 41.09
C LEU A 608 9.21 -45.77 40.62
N PRO A 609 9.42 -45.58 39.30
CA PRO A 609 9.95 -44.32 38.78
C PRO A 609 9.04 -43.13 39.13
N MET A 610 9.65 -41.99 39.46
CA MET A 610 9.02 -40.66 39.55
C MET A 610 7.99 -40.39 38.44
N PHE A 611 8.33 -40.77 37.21
CA PHE A 611 7.48 -40.59 36.02
C PHE A 611 6.18 -41.40 36.04
N TYR A 612 6.06 -42.45 36.86
CA TYR A 612 4.79 -43.15 37.09
C TYR A 612 3.77 -42.22 37.74
N GLY A 613 4.12 -41.63 38.89
CA GLY A 613 3.28 -40.69 39.61
C GLY A 613 3.02 -39.43 38.79
N TYR A 614 4.05 -38.89 38.15
CA TYR A 614 3.95 -37.71 37.31
C TYR A 614 2.93 -37.87 36.17
N ARG A 615 3.07 -38.95 35.39
CA ARG A 615 2.20 -39.27 34.26
C ARG A 615 0.75 -39.50 34.70
N LYS A 616 0.55 -40.20 35.82
CA LYS A 616 -0.77 -40.45 36.40
C LYS A 616 -1.42 -39.15 36.87
N ALA A 617 -0.69 -38.29 37.59
CA ALA A 617 -1.20 -37.02 38.08
C ALA A 617 -1.70 -36.09 36.95
N PHE A 618 -0.93 -35.93 35.88
CA PHE A 618 -1.36 -35.17 34.71
C PHE A 618 -2.58 -35.79 34.02
N ARG A 619 -2.59 -37.12 33.87
CA ARG A 619 -3.74 -37.85 33.31
C ARG A 619 -5.01 -37.66 34.13
N THR A 620 -4.92 -37.69 35.45
CA THR A 620 -6.05 -37.50 36.38
C THR A 620 -6.53 -36.04 36.41
N ALA A 621 -5.62 -35.07 36.37
CA ALA A 621 -5.99 -33.66 36.25
C ALA A 621 -6.75 -33.38 34.93
N PHE A 622 -6.25 -33.88 33.79
CA PHE A 622 -6.94 -33.75 32.51
C PHE A 622 -8.26 -34.54 32.46
N ARG A 623 -8.30 -35.77 33.00
CA ARG A 623 -9.53 -36.59 33.10
C ARG A 623 -10.62 -35.90 33.92
N THR A 624 -10.24 -35.19 34.99
CA THR A 624 -11.18 -34.41 35.82
C THR A 624 -11.76 -33.23 35.04
N LEU A 625 -10.94 -32.45 34.35
CA LEU A 625 -11.43 -31.40 33.45
C LEU A 625 -12.28 -31.95 32.28
N GLN A 626 -12.08 -33.21 31.89
CA GLN A 626 -12.90 -33.91 30.89
C GLN A 626 -14.17 -34.56 31.45
N SER A 627 -14.31 -34.74 32.77
CA SER A 627 -15.49 -35.36 33.39
C SER A 627 -16.54 -34.32 33.79
N LEU A 628 -16.12 -33.16 34.29
CA LEU A 628 -16.98 -32.03 34.66
C LEU A 628 -18.08 -31.75 33.62
N PRO A 629 -19.38 -31.74 33.99
CA PRO A 629 -20.48 -31.66 33.03
C PRO A 629 -20.59 -30.30 32.33
N ASN A 630 -20.39 -29.20 33.05
CA ASN A 630 -20.63 -27.83 32.55
C ASN A 630 -19.35 -27.12 32.09
N PHE A 631 -18.17 -27.65 32.42
CA PHE A 631 -16.89 -27.05 32.03
C PHE A 631 -16.78 -26.89 30.50
N LYS A 632 -16.55 -25.66 30.05
CA LYS A 632 -16.42 -25.27 28.62
C LYS A 632 -15.16 -24.44 28.36
N GLY A 633 -14.25 -24.36 29.33
CA GLY A 633 -13.07 -23.51 29.29
C GLY A 633 -11.97 -24.00 28.34
N VAL A 634 -10.93 -23.18 28.21
CA VAL A 634 -9.69 -23.51 27.49
C VAL A 634 -8.60 -23.85 28.50
N THR A 635 -8.08 -25.07 28.42
CA THR A 635 -7.03 -25.57 29.31
C THR A 635 -5.67 -25.42 28.62
N PHE A 636 -4.77 -24.67 29.24
CA PHE A 636 -3.38 -24.53 28.84
C PHE A 636 -2.48 -25.35 29.78
N LEU A 637 -1.64 -26.21 29.21
CA LEU A 637 -0.50 -26.79 29.91
C LEU A 637 0.70 -25.87 29.75
N ARG A 638 1.17 -25.25 30.84
CA ARG A 638 2.50 -24.64 30.87
C ARG A 638 3.54 -25.76 30.99
N THR A 639 4.46 -25.81 30.04
CA THR A 639 5.47 -26.87 30.00
C THR A 639 6.54 -26.72 31.09
N PHE A 640 7.29 -27.79 31.32
CA PHE A 640 8.26 -27.92 32.41
C PHE A 640 9.32 -26.82 32.39
N SER A 641 9.65 -26.31 33.57
CA SER A 641 10.60 -25.22 33.79
C SER A 641 11.90 -25.84 34.32
N PRO A 642 12.93 -26.07 33.47
CA PRO A 642 14.17 -26.71 33.90
C PRO A 642 14.96 -25.83 34.87
N ALA A 643 15.88 -26.46 35.62
CA ALA A 643 16.80 -25.77 36.52
C ALA A 643 18.18 -25.61 35.89
N HIS A 644 18.87 -24.51 36.24
CA HIS A 644 20.14 -24.09 35.65
C HIS A 644 21.27 -24.06 36.70
N PHE A 645 21.47 -25.18 37.39
CA PHE A 645 22.58 -25.32 38.35
C PHE A 645 23.85 -25.80 37.66
N GLU A 646 24.97 -25.15 38.00
CA GLU A 646 26.33 -25.50 37.60
C GLU A 646 27.07 -26.09 38.79
N ASN A 647 27.92 -27.09 38.55
CA ASN A 647 28.79 -27.75 39.55
C ASN A 647 28.09 -28.48 40.71
N GLY A 648 26.78 -28.75 40.61
CA GLY A 648 26.02 -29.55 41.57
C GLY A 648 24.51 -29.37 41.41
N GLN A 649 23.74 -29.87 42.37
CA GLN A 649 22.32 -29.53 42.56
C GLN A 649 22.18 -28.49 43.68
N TRP A 650 20.99 -27.88 43.81
CA TRP A 650 20.70 -26.85 44.82
C TRP A 650 21.06 -27.25 46.27
N ASN A 651 21.00 -28.55 46.58
CA ASN A 651 21.31 -29.14 47.88
C ASN A 651 22.69 -29.81 47.95
N THR A 652 23.47 -29.84 46.86
CA THR A 652 24.81 -30.47 46.80
C THR A 652 25.93 -29.50 46.38
N GLY A 653 25.72 -28.19 46.58
CA GLY A 653 26.71 -27.15 46.28
C GLY A 653 26.64 -26.55 44.87
N GLY A 654 25.62 -26.91 44.09
CA GLY A 654 25.38 -26.32 42.78
C GLY A 654 24.98 -24.85 42.84
N THR A 655 25.45 -24.06 41.88
CA THR A 655 25.21 -22.61 41.83
C THR A 655 24.56 -22.19 40.51
N CYS A 656 23.74 -21.16 40.52
CA CYS A 656 23.13 -20.57 39.32
C CYS A 656 23.68 -19.14 39.09
N ALA A 657 25.01 -19.00 39.13
CA ALA A 657 25.72 -17.72 39.09
C ALA A 657 25.84 -17.07 37.69
N ARG A 658 25.28 -17.70 36.65
CA ARG A 658 25.40 -17.23 35.26
C ARG A 658 24.60 -15.93 35.04
N THR A 659 25.30 -14.82 34.83
CA THR A 659 24.71 -13.48 34.59
C THR A 659 24.32 -13.20 33.14
N ARG A 660 24.76 -14.05 32.19
CA ARG A 660 24.38 -13.98 30.77
C ARG A 660 23.41 -15.09 30.38
N LEU A 661 22.69 -14.88 29.29
CA LEU A 661 21.85 -15.94 28.69
C LEU A 661 22.67 -17.15 28.23
N VAL A 662 21.99 -18.29 28.23
CA VAL A 662 22.36 -19.51 27.51
C VAL A 662 22.21 -19.27 26.01
N THR A 663 23.23 -19.60 25.22
CA THR A 663 23.15 -19.58 23.75
C THR A 663 22.98 -20.99 23.17
N ASN A 664 22.51 -21.10 21.93
CA ASN A 664 22.29 -22.38 21.24
C ASN A 664 23.50 -23.32 21.37
N GLY A 665 23.26 -24.52 21.90
CA GLY A 665 24.29 -25.54 22.14
C GLY A 665 24.93 -25.53 23.53
N GLU A 666 24.81 -24.45 24.31
CA GLU A 666 25.35 -24.39 25.69
C GLU A 666 24.51 -25.16 26.72
N MET A 667 23.26 -25.47 26.36
CA MET A 667 22.38 -26.33 27.14
C MET A 667 21.59 -27.23 26.18
N LYS A 668 21.28 -28.43 26.65
CA LYS A 668 20.38 -29.37 26.00
C LYS A 668 19.36 -29.85 27.04
N LEU A 669 18.15 -30.12 26.58
CA LEU A 669 17.14 -30.75 27.43
C LEU A 669 17.39 -32.26 27.40
N GLU A 670 18.01 -32.78 28.46
CA GLU A 670 18.45 -34.18 28.57
C GLU A 670 18.07 -34.78 29.94
N GLY A 671 18.17 -36.11 30.06
CA GLY A 671 17.85 -36.83 31.31
C GLY A 671 16.42 -36.60 31.79
N ASP A 672 16.24 -36.50 33.11
CA ASP A 672 14.91 -36.33 33.72
C ASP A 672 14.14 -35.12 33.17
N PHE A 673 14.81 -33.99 32.90
CA PHE A 673 14.15 -32.78 32.39
C PHE A 673 13.54 -32.99 30.99
N LEU A 674 14.12 -33.87 30.16
CA LEU A 674 13.54 -34.25 28.89
C LEU A 674 12.31 -35.16 29.08
N GLU A 675 12.40 -36.16 29.94
CA GLU A 675 11.29 -37.09 30.21
C GLU A 675 10.09 -36.39 30.87
N PHE A 676 10.33 -35.39 31.73
CA PHE A 676 9.30 -34.47 32.25
C PHE A 676 8.53 -33.78 31.12
N TYR A 677 9.25 -33.14 30.19
CA TYR A 677 8.66 -32.44 29.04
C TYR A 677 7.95 -33.40 28.07
N LEU A 678 8.54 -34.56 27.77
CA LEU A 678 7.94 -35.57 26.90
C LEU A 678 6.66 -36.15 27.50
N THR A 679 6.66 -36.53 28.78
CA THR A 679 5.46 -37.04 29.48
C THR A 679 4.34 -35.99 29.51
N GLN A 680 4.66 -34.73 29.79
CA GLN A 680 3.71 -33.62 29.71
C GLN A 680 3.05 -33.52 28.33
N MET A 681 3.86 -33.52 27.26
CA MET A 681 3.38 -33.36 25.90
C MET A 681 2.64 -34.61 25.39
N GLU A 682 2.93 -35.80 25.92
CA GLU A 682 2.19 -37.02 25.62
C GLU A 682 0.78 -37.03 26.25
N GLU A 683 0.66 -36.80 27.56
CA GLU A 683 -0.65 -36.75 28.22
C GLU A 683 -1.48 -35.55 27.75
N LEU A 684 -0.85 -34.43 27.33
CA LEU A 684 -1.55 -33.32 26.67
C LEU A 684 -2.13 -33.74 25.29
N ARG A 685 -1.36 -34.42 24.44
CA ARG A 685 -1.85 -34.92 23.13
C ARG A 685 -2.99 -35.92 23.32
N ARG A 686 -2.90 -36.75 24.36
CA ARG A 686 -4.00 -37.62 24.79
C ARG A 686 -5.23 -36.79 25.20
N ALA A 687 -5.05 -35.79 26.05
CA ALA A 687 -6.13 -34.93 26.52
C ALA A 687 -6.79 -34.12 25.39
N GLU A 688 -6.04 -33.68 24.38
CA GLU A 688 -6.60 -33.11 23.15
C GLU A 688 -7.45 -34.13 22.38
N LYS A 689 -6.95 -35.37 22.19
CA LYS A 689 -7.65 -36.41 21.43
C LYS A 689 -8.96 -36.83 22.09
N GLU A 690 -8.97 -36.96 23.41
CA GLU A 690 -10.15 -37.32 24.20
C GLU A 690 -11.10 -36.11 24.34
N GLY A 691 -10.58 -34.93 24.68
CA GLY A 691 -11.34 -33.69 24.86
C GLY A 691 -12.07 -33.18 23.61
N ARG A 692 -11.53 -33.42 22.40
CA ARG A 692 -12.22 -33.13 21.12
C ARG A 692 -13.62 -33.75 21.04
N LYS A 693 -13.85 -34.91 21.65
CA LYS A 693 -15.18 -35.58 21.69
C LYS A 693 -16.23 -34.78 22.46
N ARG A 694 -15.81 -33.91 23.38
CA ARG A 694 -16.68 -33.00 24.17
C ARG A 694 -16.49 -31.52 23.76
N ALA A 695 -15.88 -31.25 22.61
CA ALA A 695 -15.48 -29.91 22.13
C ALA A 695 -14.55 -29.11 23.08
N LEU A 696 -13.91 -29.77 24.05
CA LEU A 696 -12.98 -29.16 25.00
C LEU A 696 -11.66 -28.80 24.32
N LYS A 697 -11.04 -27.70 24.76
CA LYS A 697 -9.83 -27.13 24.13
C LYS A 697 -8.63 -27.21 25.08
N PHE A 698 -7.86 -28.29 24.96
CA PHE A 698 -6.54 -28.41 25.57
C PHE A 698 -5.47 -27.80 24.64
N ARG A 699 -4.43 -27.14 25.18
CA ARG A 699 -3.37 -26.44 24.43
C ARG A 699 -2.04 -26.49 25.20
N ALA A 700 -0.92 -26.42 24.47
CA ALA A 700 0.38 -26.13 25.06
C ALA A 700 0.60 -24.62 25.19
N LEU A 701 1.16 -24.20 26.32
CA LEU A 701 1.91 -22.96 26.49
C LEU A 701 3.37 -23.38 26.68
N ASP A 702 4.07 -23.60 25.56
CA ASP A 702 5.41 -24.17 25.62
C ASP A 702 6.45 -23.11 25.98
N THR A 703 6.95 -23.20 27.21
CA THR A 703 8.01 -22.31 27.72
C THR A 703 9.37 -23.01 27.84
N THR A 704 9.46 -24.31 27.54
CA THR A 704 10.68 -25.10 27.77
C THR A 704 11.75 -24.79 26.72
N GLU A 705 11.39 -24.72 25.43
CA GLU A 705 12.34 -24.38 24.34
C GLU A 705 13.03 -23.02 24.60
N ALA A 706 12.24 -22.03 25.05
CA ALA A 706 12.73 -20.70 25.42
C ALA A 706 13.63 -20.65 26.67
N MET A 707 13.59 -21.67 27.54
CA MET A 707 14.39 -21.75 28.77
C MET A 707 15.72 -22.50 28.58
N VAL A 708 15.84 -23.33 27.53
CA VAL A 708 17.09 -24.03 27.18
C VAL A 708 17.81 -23.43 25.96
N ALA A 709 17.18 -22.47 25.27
CA ALA A 709 17.71 -21.79 24.09
C ALA A 709 18.18 -22.75 22.97
N ASN A 710 17.46 -23.85 22.78
CA ASN A 710 17.84 -24.92 21.85
C ASN A 710 16.60 -25.60 21.28
N THR A 711 16.61 -25.95 19.99
CA THR A 711 15.46 -26.58 19.34
C THR A 711 15.27 -28.00 19.83
N ILE A 712 14.07 -28.28 20.35
CA ILE A 712 13.68 -29.63 20.78
C ILE A 712 13.13 -30.38 19.55
N GLU A 713 13.98 -31.16 18.89
CA GLU A 713 13.56 -32.05 17.80
C GLU A 713 12.78 -33.24 18.35
N LEU A 714 11.46 -33.13 18.36
CA LEU A 714 10.56 -34.24 18.62
C LEU A 714 10.66 -35.27 17.46
N PRO A 715 10.90 -36.56 17.74
CA PRO A 715 10.96 -37.58 16.69
C PRO A 715 9.60 -37.69 15.99
N ILE A 716 9.56 -37.34 14.70
CA ILE A 716 8.36 -37.42 13.88
C ILE A 716 8.12 -38.89 13.52
N ALA A 717 7.03 -39.45 14.05
CA ALA A 717 6.59 -40.79 13.69
C ALA A 717 6.05 -40.81 12.24
N GLY A 718 6.84 -41.35 11.32
CA GLY A 718 6.40 -41.73 9.96
C GLY A 718 6.86 -40.79 8.84
N ASN A 719 8.10 -40.98 8.37
CA ASN A 719 8.49 -41.18 6.95
C ASN A 719 9.86 -40.58 6.61
N THR A 720 10.92 -41.33 6.91
CA THR A 720 12.25 -41.16 6.29
C THR A 720 12.57 -42.41 5.46
N PRO A 721 12.94 -42.28 4.17
CA PRO A 721 13.31 -43.43 3.34
C PRO A 721 14.73 -43.92 3.72
N LEU A 722 14.82 -45.10 4.34
CA LEU A 722 16.11 -45.71 4.67
C LEU A 722 16.66 -46.43 3.44
N ASN A 723 17.71 -45.88 2.82
CA ASN A 723 18.34 -46.49 1.65
C ASN A 723 19.62 -47.23 2.06
N SER A 724 19.61 -48.56 2.06
CA SER A 724 20.81 -49.39 2.24
C SER A 724 20.66 -50.73 1.53
N SER A 725 21.57 -51.00 0.60
CA SER A 725 21.53 -52.18 -0.27
C SER A 725 21.98 -53.46 0.43
N LYS A 726 21.10 -54.48 0.48
CA LYS A 726 21.45 -55.91 0.35
C LYS A 726 20.21 -56.78 0.11
N LYS A 727 20.33 -57.75 -0.80
CA LYS A 727 19.36 -58.83 -1.05
C LYS A 727 19.70 -60.05 -0.16
N PHE A 728 19.03 -61.19 -0.44
CA PHE A 728 19.19 -62.56 0.11
C PHE A 728 18.40 -62.86 1.40
N ILE A 729 17.66 -63.98 1.54
CA ILE A 729 17.09 -64.92 0.52
C ILE A 729 15.99 -65.82 1.16
N LEU A 730 15.17 -66.49 0.31
CA LEU A 730 14.23 -67.61 0.61
C LEU A 730 12.98 -67.33 1.49
N PRO A 731 11.93 -68.21 1.44
CA PRO A 731 11.45 -69.10 0.35
C PRO A 731 10.24 -68.44 -0.40
N ILE A 732 9.87 -68.74 -1.65
CA ILE A 732 9.76 -69.98 -2.46
C ILE A 732 8.52 -70.85 -2.10
N LEU A 733 7.74 -71.24 -3.13
CA LEU A 733 6.43 -71.94 -3.09
C LEU A 733 5.35 -71.09 -2.40
N ILE A 734 4.27 -70.66 -3.05
CA ILE A 734 3.19 -71.53 -3.54
C ILE A 734 2.55 -71.07 -4.88
N LEU A 735 2.63 -69.79 -5.24
CA LEU A 735 1.83 -69.19 -6.34
C LEU A 735 2.30 -69.49 -7.77
N VAL A 736 3.06 -70.57 -7.97
CA VAL A 736 3.26 -71.19 -9.30
C VAL A 736 2.09 -72.12 -9.67
N LEU A 737 1.26 -72.52 -8.69
CA LEU A 737 0.17 -73.49 -8.85
C LEU A 737 -1.13 -72.97 -9.50
N LEU A 738 -1.19 -71.70 -9.92
CA LEU A 738 -2.39 -71.08 -10.50
C LEU A 738 -2.23 -70.66 -11.98
N ALA A 739 -1.40 -71.39 -12.73
CA ALA A 739 -1.12 -71.14 -14.15
C ALA A 739 -1.48 -72.33 -15.08
N THR A 740 -2.37 -73.24 -14.67
CA THR A 740 -2.69 -74.49 -15.42
C THR A 740 -4.18 -74.83 -15.52
N ILE A 741 -5.07 -73.83 -15.48
CA ILE A 741 -6.47 -73.92 -15.91
C ILE A 741 -6.67 -72.79 -16.94
N LEU A 742 -6.42 -72.99 -18.25
CA LEU A 742 -7.25 -73.73 -19.23
C LEU A 742 -8.72 -73.24 -19.20
N ARG A 743 -9.31 -72.72 -20.29
CA ARG A 743 -8.90 -72.74 -21.71
C ARG A 743 -9.77 -71.74 -22.52
N ASN A 744 -9.29 -71.38 -23.72
CA ASN A 744 -10.07 -70.97 -24.91
C ASN A 744 -10.85 -69.62 -24.89
N SER A 745 -11.03 -68.92 -26.01
CA SER A 745 -10.37 -69.04 -27.34
C SER A 745 -10.58 -67.83 -28.28
N SER A 746 -9.68 -67.73 -29.27
CA SER A 746 -9.91 -67.44 -30.70
C SER A 746 -10.28 -66.03 -31.24
N LEU A 747 -9.33 -65.52 -32.05
CA LEU A 747 -9.47 -64.97 -33.42
C LEU A 747 -9.64 -63.45 -33.70
N SER A 748 -8.85 -63.03 -34.68
CA SER A 748 -8.81 -61.77 -35.45
C SER A 748 -9.41 -62.06 -36.88
N PRO A 749 -9.17 -61.33 -38.02
CA PRO A 749 -8.33 -60.13 -38.29
C PRO A 749 -8.84 -59.06 -39.32
N LEU A 750 -8.17 -57.88 -39.31
CA LEU A 750 -7.61 -57.02 -40.40
C LEU A 750 -8.28 -56.73 -41.79
N HIS A 751 -7.78 -55.62 -42.38
CA HIS A 751 -7.72 -55.20 -43.82
C HIS A 751 -8.93 -54.41 -44.40
N ALA A 752 -8.78 -53.48 -45.38
CA ALA A 752 -7.60 -53.06 -46.17
C ALA A 752 -7.76 -51.68 -46.90
N LEU A 753 -6.63 -50.93 -47.10
CA LEU A 753 -6.24 -50.12 -48.31
C LEU A 753 -7.10 -48.88 -48.74
N GLU A 754 -6.66 -47.82 -49.47
CA GLU A 754 -5.35 -47.38 -50.00
C GLU A 754 -5.27 -45.86 -50.42
N VAL A 755 -4.06 -45.27 -50.45
CA VAL A 755 -3.38 -44.38 -51.48
C VAL A 755 -4.17 -43.29 -52.28
N SER A 756 -3.64 -42.11 -52.70
CA SER A 756 -2.51 -41.20 -52.31
C SER A 756 -2.49 -39.87 -53.15
N THR A 757 -1.42 -39.06 -53.07
CA THR A 757 -0.91 -37.96 -53.98
C THR A 757 -1.04 -36.48 -53.54
N ASN A 758 -0.24 -35.59 -54.17
CA ASN A 758 0.16 -34.24 -53.71
C ASN A 758 -0.43 -33.08 -54.56
N GLY A 759 -0.54 -31.87 -53.99
CA GLY A 759 -1.19 -30.69 -54.61
C GLY A 759 -0.29 -29.61 -55.25
N THR A 760 -0.87 -28.44 -55.57
CA THR A 760 -0.22 -27.17 -56.03
C THR A 760 -1.22 -25.98 -55.97
N ILE A 761 -0.83 -24.73 -56.30
CA ILE A 761 -1.58 -23.47 -55.96
C ILE A 761 -1.48 -22.39 -57.07
N PRO A 762 -2.60 -21.76 -57.54
CA PRO A 762 -2.56 -20.31 -57.89
C PRO A 762 -3.89 -19.49 -57.79
N VAL A 763 -3.91 -18.45 -56.92
CA VAL A 763 -3.98 -16.97 -57.25
C VAL A 763 -5.20 -16.27 -57.96
N HIS A 764 -5.54 -15.04 -57.46
CA HIS A 764 -6.33 -13.87 -57.99
C HIS A 764 -7.89 -13.98 -58.19
N GLU A 765 -8.74 -13.14 -57.54
CA GLU A 765 -9.37 -11.82 -57.93
C GLU A 765 -10.73 -11.95 -58.70
N GLU A 766 -11.72 -11.03 -58.73
CA GLU A 766 -11.86 -9.61 -58.29
C GLU A 766 -13.35 -9.15 -58.08
N ASN A 767 -13.56 -7.99 -57.41
CA ASN A 767 -14.61 -6.94 -57.57
C ASN A 767 -16.15 -7.09 -57.24
N ILE A 768 -16.87 -5.94 -57.27
CA ILE A 768 -18.16 -5.58 -56.58
C ILE A 768 -19.13 -4.83 -57.53
N PRO A 769 -20.48 -4.89 -57.36
CA PRO A 769 -21.29 -3.63 -57.19
C PRO A 769 -22.55 -3.74 -56.26
N THR A 770 -23.28 -2.62 -56.08
CA THR A 770 -24.39 -2.37 -55.12
C THR A 770 -25.64 -1.74 -55.83
N PRO A 771 -26.66 -1.12 -55.18
CA PRO A 771 -27.27 -1.29 -53.84
C PRO A 771 -28.75 -1.83 -53.83
N PRO A 772 -29.88 -1.13 -54.16
CA PRO A 772 -30.47 0.14 -53.63
C PRO A 772 -31.96 0.13 -53.14
N LEU A 773 -32.28 1.10 -52.24
CA LEU A 773 -33.46 2.00 -52.18
C LEU A 773 -34.86 1.66 -51.54
N VAL A 774 -35.34 2.69 -50.79
CA VAL A 774 -36.73 3.11 -50.39
C VAL A 774 -37.43 2.54 -49.13
N SER A 775 -38.11 3.46 -48.43
CA SER A 775 -38.87 3.38 -47.16
C SER A 775 -40.39 3.10 -47.42
N PRO A 776 -41.45 3.53 -46.66
CA PRO A 776 -41.57 4.45 -45.51
C PRO A 776 -42.54 4.08 -44.35
N GLY A 777 -42.47 4.88 -43.25
CA GLY A 777 -43.60 5.14 -42.34
C GLY A 777 -43.85 4.16 -41.19
N ILE A 778 -44.55 4.53 -40.10
CA ILE A 778 -45.06 5.82 -39.61
C ILE A 778 -44.95 5.84 -38.07
N ALA A 779 -44.89 7.03 -37.45
CA ALA A 779 -44.65 7.19 -36.00
C ALA A 779 -45.93 7.28 -35.14
N THR A 780 -45.77 7.02 -33.84
CA THR A 780 -46.59 7.61 -32.77
C THR A 780 -45.67 8.03 -31.61
N ASN A 781 -45.81 9.27 -31.13
CA ASN A 781 -45.11 9.77 -29.95
C ASN A 781 -45.66 9.12 -28.66
N ASP A 782 -44.84 9.05 -27.60
CA ASP A 782 -45.34 9.47 -26.29
C ASP A 782 -44.23 9.97 -25.32
N SER A 783 -44.62 10.92 -24.47
CA SER A 783 -43.98 11.41 -23.25
C SER A 783 -42.55 12.02 -23.33
N ARG A 784 -42.43 13.24 -22.79
CA ARG A 784 -41.13 13.87 -22.52
C ARG A 784 -40.47 13.23 -21.30
N ASN A 785 -39.28 12.67 -21.47
CA ASN A 785 -38.31 12.50 -20.38
C ASN A 785 -36.97 13.08 -20.85
N ALA A 786 -36.38 13.97 -20.07
CA ALA A 786 -35.13 14.64 -20.41
C ALA A 786 -33.92 13.70 -20.16
N SER A 787 -33.73 12.72 -21.04
CA SER A 787 -32.53 11.90 -21.06
C SER A 787 -31.34 12.73 -21.52
N SER A 788 -30.39 13.00 -20.62
CA SER A 788 -29.16 13.72 -20.94
C SER A 788 -28.40 13.03 -22.08
N GLU A 789 -28.24 13.71 -23.21
CA GLU A 789 -27.59 13.14 -24.39
C GLU A 789 -26.14 12.70 -24.11
N HIS A 790 -25.75 11.56 -24.68
CA HIS A 790 -24.38 11.08 -24.61
C HIS A 790 -23.55 11.73 -25.71
N GLN A 791 -22.93 12.88 -25.40
CA GLN A 791 -21.97 13.53 -26.30
C GLN A 791 -20.77 12.60 -26.54
N CYS A 792 -20.62 12.09 -27.77
CA CYS A 792 -19.59 11.13 -28.17
C CYS A 792 -18.16 11.69 -27.97
N ASN A 793 -17.25 10.85 -27.47
CA ASN A 793 -15.83 11.18 -27.40
C ASN A 793 -15.07 10.78 -28.68
N VAL A 794 -14.95 11.72 -29.64
CA VAL A 794 -14.25 11.49 -30.91
C VAL A 794 -12.75 11.13 -30.77
N PHE A 795 -12.12 11.43 -29.63
CA PHE A 795 -10.70 11.20 -29.39
C PHE A 795 -10.35 9.78 -28.93
N ARG A 796 -11.34 8.92 -28.69
CA ARG A 796 -11.16 7.51 -28.35
C ARG A 796 -11.76 6.65 -29.44
N GLY A 797 -10.94 5.77 -30.01
CA GLY A 797 -11.19 5.11 -31.28
C GLY A 797 -10.01 4.24 -31.68
N ASN A 798 -10.01 3.78 -32.93
CA ASN A 798 -8.94 2.96 -33.50
C ASN A 798 -8.66 3.43 -34.93
N TRP A 799 -7.46 3.19 -35.44
CA TRP A 799 -7.20 3.34 -36.87
C TRP A 799 -7.77 2.15 -37.64
N VAL A 800 -8.49 2.44 -38.72
CA VAL A 800 -9.06 1.45 -39.64
C VAL A 800 -8.59 1.75 -41.07
N PRO A 801 -8.44 0.74 -41.94
CA PRO A 801 -8.14 0.96 -43.34
C PRO A 801 -9.22 1.82 -44.03
N TYR A 802 -8.79 2.69 -44.92
CA TYR A 802 -9.64 3.57 -45.72
C TYR A 802 -9.05 3.69 -47.12
N ASN A 803 -9.62 2.91 -48.05
CA ASN A 803 -9.01 2.64 -49.36
C ASN A 803 -9.21 3.75 -50.40
N GLU A 804 -10.07 4.74 -50.13
CA GLU A 804 -10.35 5.87 -51.03
C GLU A 804 -9.17 6.86 -51.13
N GLY A 805 -8.19 6.77 -50.21
CA GLY A 805 -6.94 7.53 -50.24
C GLY A 805 -6.97 8.84 -49.43
N PRO A 806 -5.93 9.67 -49.57
CA PRO A 806 -5.83 10.96 -48.87
C PRO A 806 -6.72 12.04 -49.51
N TYR A 807 -7.14 13.01 -48.70
CA TYR A 807 -7.95 14.17 -49.12
C TYR A 807 -7.28 15.07 -50.19
N TYR A 808 -5.96 15.00 -50.32
CA TYR A 808 -5.16 15.79 -51.26
C TYR A 808 -3.88 15.04 -51.62
N THR A 809 -3.21 15.45 -52.70
CA THR A 809 -1.94 14.89 -53.19
C THR A 809 -0.83 15.94 -53.21
N ASN A 810 0.40 15.53 -53.50
CA ASN A 810 1.53 16.44 -53.77
C ASN A 810 1.34 17.32 -55.04
N GLU A 811 0.30 17.08 -55.84
CA GLU A 811 -0.09 17.90 -56.99
C GLU A 811 -1.11 18.98 -56.59
N THR A 812 -1.70 18.88 -55.40
CA THR A 812 -2.66 19.86 -54.89
C THR A 812 -1.96 21.19 -54.59
N LYS A 813 -2.58 22.30 -54.99
CA LYS A 813 -1.97 23.64 -54.93
C LYS A 813 -1.96 24.24 -53.51
N CYS A 814 -1.15 23.67 -52.63
CA CYS A 814 -0.95 24.13 -51.25
C CYS A 814 0.53 24.18 -50.86
N GLU A 815 0.85 24.86 -49.75
CA GLU A 815 2.22 25.10 -49.32
C GLU A 815 2.67 24.11 -48.23
N ILE A 816 3.26 23.01 -48.67
CA ILE A 816 3.89 22.00 -47.81
C ILE A 816 5.37 22.38 -47.59
N ASP A 817 5.85 22.31 -46.33
CA ASP A 817 7.28 22.42 -46.01
C ASP A 817 7.94 21.18 -46.60
N ASP A 818 8.93 21.32 -47.49
CA ASP A 818 9.52 20.22 -48.25
C ASP A 818 9.81 18.98 -47.39
N ARG A 819 10.31 19.17 -46.15
CA ARG A 819 10.64 18.10 -45.20
C ARG A 819 9.45 17.22 -44.76
N GLN A 820 8.24 17.66 -45.05
CA GLN A 820 6.97 16.98 -44.78
C GLN A 820 6.32 16.45 -46.07
N ASN A 821 6.83 16.82 -47.26
CA ASN A 821 6.38 16.32 -48.55
C ASN A 821 7.08 14.99 -48.90
N CYS A 822 6.73 13.94 -48.17
CA CYS A 822 7.40 12.64 -48.23
C CYS A 822 7.40 12.02 -49.64
N MET A 823 6.37 12.31 -50.45
CA MET A 823 6.29 11.82 -51.83
C MET A 823 7.25 12.54 -52.78
N LYS A 824 7.51 13.85 -52.58
CA LYS A 824 8.48 14.63 -53.37
C LYS A 824 9.88 14.03 -53.33
N PHE A 825 10.27 13.46 -52.19
CA PHE A 825 11.58 12.85 -51.97
C PHE A 825 11.59 11.32 -52.14
N GLY A 826 10.55 10.76 -52.76
CA GLY A 826 10.55 9.35 -53.19
C GLY A 826 10.33 8.34 -52.06
N ARG A 827 9.52 8.66 -51.05
CA ARG A 827 9.02 7.64 -50.10
C ARG A 827 8.26 6.55 -50.88
N PRO A 828 8.65 5.26 -50.77
CA PRO A 828 8.10 4.20 -51.63
C PRO A 828 6.79 3.62 -51.09
N ASP A 829 6.56 3.66 -49.78
CA ASP A 829 5.35 3.15 -49.15
C ASP A 829 4.26 4.22 -49.06
N THR A 830 3.06 3.90 -49.55
CA THR A 830 1.90 4.82 -49.57
C THR A 830 0.78 4.40 -48.63
N GLU A 831 0.85 3.18 -48.06
CA GLU A 831 -0.20 2.62 -47.21
C GLU A 831 -0.48 3.46 -45.96
N PHE A 832 0.49 4.23 -45.45
CA PHE A 832 0.28 5.15 -44.32
C PHE A 832 -0.80 6.21 -44.60
N MET A 833 -1.09 6.53 -45.86
CA MET A 833 -2.17 7.46 -46.25
C MET A 833 -3.56 6.81 -46.25
N LYS A 834 -3.65 5.47 -46.28
CA LYS A 834 -4.92 4.71 -46.38
C LYS A 834 -5.49 4.31 -45.01
N TRP A 835 -5.35 5.18 -44.01
CA TRP A 835 -5.79 4.92 -42.64
C TRP A 835 -6.61 6.08 -42.11
N ARG A 836 -7.77 5.77 -41.56
CA ARG A 836 -8.69 6.73 -40.96
C ARG A 836 -8.98 6.40 -39.50
N TRP A 837 -9.22 7.42 -38.69
CA TRP A 837 -9.58 7.24 -37.29
C TRP A 837 -11.08 7.04 -37.13
N LYS A 838 -11.48 5.92 -36.53
CA LYS A 838 -12.86 5.60 -36.20
C LYS A 838 -13.05 5.66 -34.68
N PRO A 839 -13.85 6.60 -34.14
CA PRO A 839 -14.15 6.63 -32.71
C PRO A 839 -14.86 5.36 -32.21
N ASP A 840 -14.68 5.03 -30.93
CA ASP A 840 -15.25 3.84 -30.29
C ASP A 840 -16.77 3.97 -30.05
N GLU A 841 -17.33 5.18 -30.12
CA GLU A 841 -18.73 5.50 -29.72
C GLU A 841 -19.60 6.15 -30.82
N CYS A 842 -19.01 6.60 -31.93
CA CYS A 842 -19.73 7.22 -33.06
C CYS A 842 -18.86 7.21 -34.34
N GLU A 843 -19.47 7.43 -35.50
CA GLU A 843 -18.70 7.74 -36.72
C GLU A 843 -18.21 9.19 -36.70
N LEU A 844 -16.98 9.42 -37.15
CA LEU A 844 -16.47 10.75 -37.46
C LEU A 844 -16.82 11.05 -38.93
N PRO A 845 -17.44 12.19 -39.27
CA PRO A 845 -17.64 12.60 -40.66
C PRO A 845 -16.30 12.89 -41.36
N LEU A 846 -16.22 12.67 -42.67
CA LEU A 846 -15.06 13.10 -43.48
C LEU A 846 -14.87 14.63 -43.37
N PHE A 847 -13.65 15.12 -43.57
CA PHE A 847 -13.37 16.55 -43.54
C PHE A 847 -14.01 17.24 -44.75
N ASP A 848 -15.03 18.06 -44.49
CA ASP A 848 -15.68 18.92 -45.47
C ASP A 848 -15.09 20.33 -45.38
N ALA A 849 -14.32 20.71 -46.41
CA ALA A 849 -13.65 22.00 -46.50
C ALA A 849 -14.63 23.19 -46.65
N VAL A 850 -15.78 22.98 -47.31
CA VAL A 850 -16.81 24.02 -47.47
C VAL A 850 -17.50 24.24 -46.13
N GLN A 851 -17.92 23.17 -45.45
CA GLN A 851 -18.52 23.23 -44.12
C GLN A 851 -17.57 23.84 -43.09
N PHE A 852 -16.27 23.53 -43.14
CA PHE A 852 -15.27 24.20 -42.30
C PHE A 852 -15.26 25.71 -42.57
N LEU A 853 -15.10 26.12 -43.84
CA LEU A 853 -15.04 27.53 -44.26
C LEU A 853 -16.30 28.33 -43.90
N GLU A 854 -17.49 27.71 -43.93
CA GLU A 854 -18.74 28.34 -43.48
C GLU A 854 -18.83 28.47 -41.95
N ILE A 855 -18.24 27.56 -41.18
CA ILE A 855 -18.21 27.66 -39.70
C ILE A 855 -17.20 28.73 -39.25
N VAL A 856 -16.11 28.93 -40.00
CA VAL A 856 -15.09 29.96 -39.71
C VAL A 856 -15.26 31.24 -40.53
N ARG A 857 -16.38 31.42 -41.23
CA ARG A 857 -16.69 32.61 -42.04
C ARG A 857 -16.60 33.88 -41.18
N GLY A 858 -15.81 34.85 -41.63
CA GLY A 858 -15.58 36.13 -40.93
C GLY A 858 -14.64 36.06 -39.72
N LYS A 859 -13.93 34.94 -39.50
CA LYS A 859 -13.11 34.71 -38.29
C LYS A 859 -11.59 34.76 -38.55
N THR A 860 -10.83 34.93 -37.47
CA THR A 860 -9.38 34.67 -37.44
C THR A 860 -9.07 33.45 -36.58
N LEU A 861 -8.30 32.50 -37.13
CA LEU A 861 -7.80 31.31 -36.42
C LEU A 861 -6.27 31.37 -36.35
N ALA A 862 -5.70 31.35 -35.14
CA ALA A 862 -4.26 31.36 -34.92
C ALA A 862 -3.73 30.03 -34.37
N PHE A 863 -2.74 29.46 -35.04
CA PHE A 863 -1.89 28.39 -34.50
C PHE A 863 -0.70 29.02 -33.77
N VAL A 864 -0.60 28.77 -32.46
CA VAL A 864 0.44 29.33 -31.57
C VAL A 864 1.31 28.20 -31.04
N GLY A 865 2.60 28.20 -31.35
CA GLY A 865 3.52 27.21 -30.79
C GLY A 865 4.70 26.80 -31.66
N ASP A 866 4.95 25.49 -31.71
CA ASP A 866 6.13 24.87 -32.34
C ASP A 866 5.90 24.42 -33.80
N SER A 867 6.92 23.78 -34.37
CA SER A 867 6.91 23.30 -35.76
C SER A 867 5.89 22.19 -36.05
N VAL A 868 5.42 21.46 -35.03
CA VAL A 868 4.31 20.51 -35.18
C VAL A 868 2.97 21.27 -35.22
N GLY A 869 2.86 22.42 -34.54
CA GLY A 869 1.77 23.38 -34.75
C GLY A 869 1.74 23.95 -36.17
N ARG A 870 2.90 24.25 -36.76
CA ARG A 870 2.98 24.67 -38.18
C ARG A 870 2.61 23.52 -39.13
N ASN A 871 3.09 22.31 -38.89
CA ASN A 871 2.72 21.10 -39.65
C ASN A 871 1.21 20.83 -39.58
N GLN A 872 0.56 21.07 -38.43
CA GLN A 872 -0.90 21.03 -38.31
C GLN A 872 -1.56 22.09 -39.21
N MET A 873 -1.10 23.33 -39.15
CA MET A 873 -1.62 24.45 -39.94
C MET A 873 -1.50 24.19 -41.46
N GLN A 874 -0.35 23.70 -41.94
CA GLN A 874 -0.10 23.47 -43.37
C GLN A 874 -1.04 22.41 -43.96
N SER A 875 -1.32 21.35 -43.21
CA SER A 875 -2.33 20.36 -43.63
C SER A 875 -3.75 20.95 -43.67
N LEU A 876 -4.12 21.88 -42.77
CA LEU A 876 -5.41 22.58 -42.90
C LEU A 876 -5.46 23.43 -44.17
N VAL A 877 -4.38 24.12 -44.54
CA VAL A 877 -4.31 24.86 -45.81
C VAL A 877 -4.45 23.93 -47.02
N CYS A 878 -3.84 22.74 -47.00
CA CYS A 878 -3.99 21.75 -48.06
C CYS A 878 -5.41 21.15 -48.15
N LEU A 879 -6.02 20.81 -47.02
CA LEU A 879 -7.41 20.35 -46.98
C LEU A 879 -8.38 21.39 -47.54
N LEU A 880 -8.18 22.67 -47.20
CA LEU A 880 -9.03 23.77 -47.68
C LEU A 880 -8.82 24.12 -49.16
N ALA A 881 -7.67 23.81 -49.74
CA ALA A 881 -7.37 24.07 -51.17
C ALA A 881 -8.33 23.34 -52.14
N SER A 882 -9.02 22.29 -51.67
CA SER A 882 -10.10 21.60 -52.38
C SER A 882 -11.34 22.47 -52.63
N ALA A 883 -11.59 23.48 -51.79
CA ALA A 883 -12.75 24.36 -51.85
C ALA A 883 -12.39 25.83 -52.11
N ALA A 884 -11.28 26.33 -51.56
CA ALA A 884 -10.83 27.70 -51.75
C ALA A 884 -9.31 27.82 -51.61
N ASN A 885 -8.67 28.59 -52.49
CA ASN A 885 -7.25 28.92 -52.39
C ASN A 885 -7.08 30.22 -51.59
N PRO A 886 -6.19 30.28 -50.59
CA PRO A 886 -5.90 31.53 -49.88
C PRO A 886 -4.95 32.45 -50.65
N VAL A 887 -4.96 33.73 -50.26
CA VAL A 887 -3.90 34.70 -50.57
C VAL A 887 -2.98 34.82 -49.36
N ASP A 888 -1.66 34.86 -49.57
CA ASP A 888 -0.72 35.19 -48.50
C ASP A 888 -0.76 36.70 -48.22
N VAL A 889 -0.97 37.06 -46.95
CA VAL A 889 -1.05 38.45 -46.45
C VAL A 889 -0.06 38.68 -45.31
N SER A 890 1.07 37.98 -45.33
CA SER A 890 2.14 38.09 -44.33
C SER A 890 2.93 39.40 -44.49
N TYR A 891 3.11 40.13 -43.39
CA TYR A 891 3.86 41.40 -43.37
C TYR A 891 5.36 41.23 -43.61
N VAL A 892 5.90 40.02 -43.45
CA VAL A 892 7.32 39.69 -43.56
C VAL A 892 7.45 38.36 -44.31
N PRO A 893 8.38 38.22 -45.28
CA PRO A 893 8.65 36.95 -45.95
C PRO A 893 9.52 36.03 -45.07
N ASP A 894 8.99 35.60 -43.92
CA ASP A 894 9.64 34.69 -42.99
C ASP A 894 8.77 33.45 -42.68
N ASN A 895 9.41 32.31 -42.40
CA ASN A 895 8.70 31.04 -42.18
C ASN A 895 8.26 30.81 -40.72
N LYS A 896 8.08 31.90 -39.96
CA LYS A 896 7.66 31.92 -38.55
C LYS A 896 6.31 32.62 -38.37
N PHE A 897 6.05 33.71 -39.08
CA PHE A 897 4.88 34.58 -38.91
C PHE A 897 4.09 34.76 -40.21
N ARG A 898 3.40 33.70 -40.63
CA ARG A 898 2.66 33.65 -41.91
C ARG A 898 1.15 33.82 -41.71
N ARG A 899 0.48 34.42 -42.70
CA ARG A 899 -0.96 34.73 -42.70
C ARG A 899 -1.59 34.38 -44.05
N TRP A 900 -2.66 33.58 -44.03
CA TRP A 900 -3.39 33.15 -45.23
C TRP A 900 -4.84 33.60 -45.14
N HIS A 901 -5.29 34.40 -46.11
CA HIS A 901 -6.63 34.97 -46.15
C HIS A 901 -7.48 34.35 -47.27
N TYR A 902 -8.67 33.86 -46.90
CA TYR A 902 -9.65 33.24 -47.80
C TYR A 902 -10.75 34.27 -48.12
N THR A 903 -10.53 35.09 -49.14
CA THR A 903 -11.31 36.29 -49.45
C THR A 903 -12.83 36.04 -49.54
N ALA A 904 -13.26 34.96 -50.19
CA ALA A 904 -14.69 34.61 -50.34
C ALA A 904 -15.39 34.25 -49.01
N HIS A 905 -14.62 33.99 -47.95
CA HIS A 905 -15.10 33.61 -46.62
C HIS A 905 -14.77 34.65 -45.54
N ASN A 906 -14.01 35.71 -45.88
CA ASN A 906 -13.41 36.64 -44.93
C ASN A 906 -12.74 35.92 -43.73
N PHE A 907 -12.10 34.79 -44.01
CA PHE A 907 -11.47 33.92 -43.01
C PHE A 907 -9.96 34.04 -43.09
N THR A 908 -9.28 34.14 -41.94
CA THR A 908 -7.81 34.28 -41.89
C THR A 908 -7.17 33.22 -40.99
N ILE A 909 -6.25 32.42 -41.54
CA ILE A 909 -5.35 31.56 -40.78
C ILE A 909 -4.07 32.34 -40.46
N VAL A 910 -3.61 32.26 -39.22
CA VAL A 910 -2.36 32.88 -38.75
C VAL A 910 -1.48 31.80 -38.12
N ALA A 911 -0.19 31.79 -38.45
CA ALA A 911 0.83 31.04 -37.71
C ALA A 911 1.67 32.00 -36.86
N LEU A 912 1.77 31.73 -35.56
CA LEU A 912 2.53 32.51 -34.58
C LEU A 912 3.58 31.60 -33.93
N TRP A 913 4.81 31.69 -34.42
CA TRP A 913 5.94 30.89 -33.92
C TRP A 913 6.33 31.30 -32.50
N SER A 914 6.05 30.42 -31.54
CA SER A 914 6.50 30.52 -30.15
C SER A 914 6.65 29.11 -29.58
N PRO A 915 7.75 28.40 -29.89
CA PRO A 915 7.88 26.96 -29.63
C PRO A 915 7.93 26.58 -28.14
N LEU A 916 8.01 27.59 -27.26
CA LEU A 916 8.02 27.44 -25.81
C LEU A 916 6.84 28.17 -25.12
N LEU A 917 6.00 28.90 -25.87
CA LEU A 917 4.88 29.76 -25.42
C LEU A 917 5.24 30.93 -24.47
N VAL A 918 6.25 30.77 -23.62
CA VAL A 918 6.83 31.83 -22.79
C VAL A 918 8.04 32.46 -23.47
N LYS A 919 8.27 33.71 -23.10
CA LYS A 919 9.42 34.52 -23.52
C LYS A 919 10.71 33.74 -23.27
N ALA A 920 11.51 33.59 -24.32
CA ALA A 920 12.76 32.83 -24.30
C ALA A 920 13.90 33.58 -25.00
N ARG A 921 15.13 33.41 -24.51
CA ARG A 921 16.35 34.01 -25.08
C ARG A 921 17.50 33.02 -25.00
N ASP A 922 18.39 33.00 -25.99
CA ASP A 922 19.61 32.18 -25.89
C ASP A 922 20.49 32.71 -24.75
N ALA A 923 21.03 31.81 -23.93
CA ALA A 923 21.91 32.14 -22.80
C ALA A 923 23.39 32.27 -23.22
N ASN A 924 23.74 31.88 -24.46
CA ASN A 924 25.03 32.12 -25.08
C ASN A 924 24.85 32.53 -26.56
N PRO A 925 24.65 33.83 -26.86
CA PRO A 925 24.42 34.30 -28.24
C PRO A 925 25.54 34.02 -29.27
N GLY A 926 26.74 33.60 -28.84
CA GLY A 926 27.81 33.14 -29.74
C GLY A 926 27.88 31.61 -29.91
N GLY A 927 27.04 30.85 -29.20
CA GLY A 927 27.08 29.38 -29.12
C GLY A 927 26.20 28.69 -30.15
N PHE A 928 26.60 28.68 -31.41
CA PHE A 928 25.87 28.00 -32.50
C PHE A 928 25.82 26.47 -32.33
N SER A 929 24.82 25.96 -31.61
CA SER A 929 24.45 24.54 -31.62
C SER A 929 22.94 24.36 -31.47
N SER A 930 22.41 23.24 -31.98
CA SER A 930 20.99 22.89 -31.83
C SER A 930 20.55 22.69 -30.38
N ASN A 931 21.50 22.50 -29.45
CA ASN A 931 21.27 22.23 -28.02
C ASN A 931 21.78 23.38 -27.11
N SER A 932 21.76 24.62 -27.61
CA SER A 932 22.14 25.80 -26.79
C SER A 932 21.28 25.92 -25.52
N LEU A 933 21.91 26.44 -24.45
CA LEU A 933 21.27 26.71 -23.17
C LEU A 933 20.34 27.92 -23.33
N MET A 934 19.06 27.77 -23.02
CA MET A 934 18.06 28.83 -23.21
C MET A 934 17.59 29.39 -21.86
N ASN A 935 17.48 30.72 -21.74
CA ASN A 935 16.80 31.40 -20.64
C ASN A 935 15.29 31.45 -20.92
N LEU A 936 14.46 30.90 -20.03
CA LEU A 936 13.00 30.92 -20.10
C LEU A 936 12.45 31.76 -18.94
N TYR A 937 11.57 32.70 -19.26
CA TYR A 937 10.94 33.60 -18.29
C TYR A 937 9.53 33.06 -18.01
N LEU A 938 9.41 32.25 -16.95
CA LEU A 938 8.26 31.36 -16.73
C LEU A 938 6.95 32.09 -16.39
N ASP A 939 7.04 33.36 -16.00
CA ASP A 939 5.92 34.27 -15.73
C ASP A 939 5.64 35.26 -16.88
N GLU A 940 6.46 35.27 -17.93
CA GLU A 940 6.30 36.15 -19.09
C GLU A 940 5.90 35.36 -20.35
N ALA A 941 4.70 35.60 -20.87
CA ALA A 941 4.32 35.09 -22.19
C ALA A 941 5.20 35.67 -23.30
N ASP A 942 5.36 34.94 -24.40
CA ASP A 942 6.13 35.41 -25.55
C ASP A 942 5.34 36.49 -26.32
N ASP A 943 5.92 37.70 -26.41
CA ASP A 943 5.36 38.86 -27.11
C ASP A 943 4.93 38.51 -28.55
N ALA A 944 5.63 37.56 -29.19
CA ALA A 944 5.40 37.06 -30.54
C ALA A 944 3.99 36.52 -30.82
N TRP A 945 3.24 36.12 -29.77
CA TRP A 945 1.82 35.79 -29.88
C TRP A 945 0.95 36.60 -28.93
N ALA A 946 1.44 36.94 -27.73
CA ALA A 946 0.69 37.68 -26.73
C ALA A 946 0.22 39.06 -27.24
N ALA A 947 1.02 39.74 -28.07
CA ALA A 947 0.68 41.03 -28.68
C ALA A 947 -0.37 40.93 -29.82
N HIS A 948 -0.82 39.73 -30.18
CA HIS A 948 -1.73 39.51 -31.32
C HIS A 948 -2.99 38.74 -30.97
N VAL A 949 -2.95 37.90 -29.93
CA VAL A 949 -4.00 36.93 -29.60
C VAL A 949 -5.33 37.54 -29.15
N GLU A 950 -5.36 38.78 -28.64
CA GLU A 950 -6.63 39.43 -28.23
C GLU A 950 -7.60 39.64 -29.41
N ASN A 951 -7.09 39.75 -30.64
CA ASN A 951 -7.86 39.96 -31.88
C ASN A 951 -8.10 38.65 -32.67
N VAL A 952 -8.22 37.51 -31.99
CA VAL A 952 -8.35 36.17 -32.61
C VAL A 952 -9.61 35.45 -32.11
N ASP A 953 -10.43 34.94 -33.01
CA ASP A 953 -11.63 34.15 -32.66
C ASP A 953 -11.32 32.75 -32.15
N ILE A 954 -10.31 32.09 -32.73
CA ILE A 954 -9.97 30.69 -32.45
C ILE A 954 -8.46 30.56 -32.26
N VAL A 955 -8.02 30.13 -31.09
CA VAL A 955 -6.59 29.99 -30.74
C VAL A 955 -6.28 28.51 -30.55
N ILE A 956 -5.25 27.99 -31.23
CA ILE A 956 -4.77 26.61 -31.06
C ILE A 956 -3.36 26.65 -30.48
N LEU A 957 -3.25 26.40 -29.17
CA LEU A 957 -1.97 26.30 -28.45
C LEU A 957 -1.37 24.91 -28.68
N SER A 958 -0.12 24.87 -29.15
CA SER A 958 0.50 23.67 -29.73
C SER A 958 2.02 23.68 -29.54
N ALA A 959 2.51 23.30 -28.36
CA ALA A 959 3.94 23.24 -28.06
C ALA A 959 4.33 21.99 -27.26
N GLY A 960 5.52 21.45 -27.54
CA GLY A 960 6.14 20.39 -26.76
C GLY A 960 7.51 19.95 -27.27
N GLN A 961 7.72 19.93 -28.58
CA GLN A 961 8.90 19.32 -29.21
C GLN A 961 10.20 20.15 -29.09
N TRP A 962 10.19 21.22 -28.30
CA TRP A 962 11.37 22.04 -27.98
C TRP A 962 11.80 21.95 -26.51
N PHE A 963 11.05 21.25 -25.66
CA PHE A 963 11.31 21.16 -24.22
C PHE A 963 12.35 20.10 -23.82
N PHE A 964 13.03 19.48 -24.80
CA PHE A 964 14.20 18.63 -24.56
C PHE A 964 15.50 19.43 -24.30
N ARG A 965 15.49 20.74 -24.56
CA ARG A 965 16.65 21.63 -24.46
C ARG A 965 17.05 21.89 -22.99
N PRO A 966 18.34 22.14 -22.71
CA PRO A 966 18.75 22.63 -21.40
C PRO A 966 18.25 24.07 -21.18
N PHE A 967 17.75 24.36 -19.99
CA PHE A 967 17.06 25.61 -19.65
C PHE A 967 17.60 26.27 -18.38
N MET A 968 17.62 27.59 -18.35
CA MET A 968 17.71 28.41 -17.14
C MET A 968 16.33 29.04 -16.89
N TYR A 969 15.75 28.84 -15.72
CA TYR A 969 14.39 29.26 -15.40
C TYR A 969 14.38 30.55 -14.59
N TYR A 970 13.71 31.57 -15.11
CA TYR A 970 13.51 32.85 -14.45
C TYR A 970 12.05 33.04 -14.06
N GLU A 971 11.81 33.65 -12.91
CA GLU A 971 10.49 34.12 -12.46
C GLU A 971 10.67 35.48 -11.78
N ASN A 972 9.84 36.48 -12.12
CA ASN A 972 10.00 37.88 -11.70
C ASN A 972 11.42 38.42 -11.97
N GLY A 973 12.01 38.03 -13.10
CA GLY A 973 13.39 38.36 -13.49
C GLY A 973 14.51 37.67 -12.67
N LYS A 974 14.18 36.81 -11.70
CA LYS A 974 15.15 36.11 -10.84
C LYS A 974 15.31 34.66 -11.27
N LEU A 975 16.54 34.16 -11.25
CA LEU A 975 16.84 32.75 -11.51
C LEU A 975 16.28 31.85 -10.38
N VAL A 976 15.28 31.02 -10.69
CA VAL A 976 14.65 30.08 -9.74
C VAL A 976 15.23 28.66 -9.82
N GLY A 977 15.79 28.29 -10.97
CA GLY A 977 16.45 26.99 -11.17
C GLY A 977 16.92 26.78 -12.60
N CYS A 978 17.31 25.56 -12.95
CA CYS A 978 17.70 25.19 -14.31
C CYS A 978 17.42 23.71 -14.59
N ASN A 979 17.32 23.32 -15.85
CA ASN A 979 17.39 21.93 -16.30
C ASN A 979 18.64 21.74 -17.17
N GLY A 980 19.42 20.68 -16.93
CA GLY A 980 20.57 20.32 -17.75
C GLY A 980 21.73 21.34 -17.80
N CYS A 981 21.73 22.38 -16.95
CA CYS A 981 22.68 23.49 -17.05
C CYS A 981 24.05 23.27 -16.39
N ASN A 982 24.24 22.17 -15.65
CA ASN A 982 25.48 21.77 -14.98
C ASN A 982 26.11 22.81 -14.01
N LYS A 983 25.33 23.78 -13.49
CA LYS A 983 25.81 24.79 -12.52
C LYS A 983 25.61 24.33 -11.09
N LYS A 984 26.70 24.25 -10.31
CA LYS A 984 26.72 23.71 -8.93
C LYS A 984 25.91 24.50 -7.89
N ASN A 985 25.55 25.76 -8.17
CA ASN A 985 24.86 26.66 -7.24
C ASN A 985 23.46 27.07 -7.75
N VAL A 986 22.82 26.25 -8.58
CA VAL A 986 21.48 26.50 -9.14
C VAL A 986 20.59 25.29 -8.89
N THR A 987 19.35 25.51 -8.43
CA THR A 987 18.37 24.44 -8.21
C THR A 987 18.14 23.65 -9.49
N ASN A 988 18.46 22.36 -9.50
CA ASN A 988 18.17 21.49 -10.63
C ASN A 988 16.67 21.16 -10.62
N LEU A 989 15.95 21.64 -11.62
CA LEU A 989 14.51 21.44 -11.83
C LEU A 989 14.31 20.65 -13.12
N THR A 990 13.24 19.87 -13.19
CA THR A 990 12.99 19.02 -14.38
C THR A 990 12.52 19.85 -15.58
N HIS A 991 12.70 19.33 -16.81
CA HIS A 991 12.15 19.97 -18.00
C HIS A 991 10.62 20.09 -17.94
N TYR A 992 9.96 19.14 -17.26
CA TYR A 992 8.52 19.17 -16.97
C TYR A 992 8.08 20.35 -16.09
N TYR A 993 8.94 20.87 -15.21
CA TYR A 993 8.63 22.07 -14.43
C TYR A 993 8.52 23.30 -15.34
N GLY A 994 9.50 23.52 -16.22
CA GLY A 994 9.45 24.59 -17.22
C GLY A 994 8.27 24.44 -18.18
N TYR A 995 7.98 23.22 -18.61
CA TYR A 995 6.83 22.91 -19.47
C TYR A 995 5.47 23.20 -18.79
N ARG A 996 5.28 22.79 -17.54
CA ARG A 996 4.08 23.11 -16.75
C ARG A 996 3.88 24.61 -16.65
N MET A 997 4.93 25.33 -16.25
CA MET A 997 4.85 26.78 -16.05
C MET A 997 4.63 27.53 -17.37
N ALA A 998 5.19 27.06 -18.49
CA ALA A 998 4.93 27.61 -19.81
C ALA A 998 3.44 27.54 -20.21
N PHE A 999 2.81 26.38 -20.06
CA PHE A 999 1.37 26.24 -20.33
C PHE A 999 0.51 27.03 -19.33
N ARG A 1000 0.87 27.01 -18.04
CA ARG A 1000 0.21 27.81 -17.00
C ARG A 1000 0.21 29.30 -17.33
N THR A 1001 1.33 29.85 -17.79
CA THR A 1001 1.49 31.26 -18.13
C THR A 1001 0.83 31.61 -19.46
N ALA A 1002 0.85 30.72 -20.46
CA ALA A 1002 0.08 30.89 -21.68
C ALA A 1002 -1.43 30.96 -21.40
N PHE A 1003 -1.97 30.02 -20.62
CA PHE A 1003 -3.39 30.03 -20.24
C PHE A 1003 -3.73 31.23 -19.36
N ARG A 1004 -2.90 31.58 -18.36
CA ARG A 1004 -3.10 32.79 -17.53
C ARG A 1004 -3.11 34.08 -18.34
N THR A 1005 -2.31 34.15 -19.41
CA THR A 1005 -2.28 35.31 -20.32
C THR A 1005 -3.59 35.43 -21.08
N VAL A 1006 -4.08 34.36 -21.70
CA VAL A 1006 -5.40 34.37 -22.36
C VAL A 1006 -6.53 34.66 -21.35
N LEU A 1007 -6.42 34.13 -20.12
CA LEU A 1007 -7.34 34.41 -19.01
C LEU A 1007 -7.24 35.83 -18.43
N SER A 1008 -6.22 36.64 -18.77
CA SER A 1008 -6.08 38.03 -18.29
C SER A 1008 -6.54 39.08 -19.30
N LEU A 1009 -6.52 38.77 -20.61
CA LEU A 1009 -6.95 39.66 -21.69
C LEU A 1009 -8.42 40.07 -21.54
N ARG A 1010 -8.69 41.37 -21.61
CA ARG A 1010 -10.00 41.93 -21.25
C ARG A 1010 -11.01 41.79 -22.37
N ASN A 1011 -10.58 42.00 -23.60
CA ASN A 1011 -11.42 42.05 -24.80
C ASN A 1011 -11.49 40.71 -25.52
N PHE A 1012 -10.54 39.79 -25.24
CA PHE A 1012 -10.57 38.44 -25.79
C PHE A 1012 -11.88 37.72 -25.42
N LYS A 1013 -12.54 37.16 -26.44
CA LYS A 1013 -13.76 36.33 -26.34
C LYS A 1013 -13.67 35.04 -27.17
N GLY A 1014 -12.48 34.72 -27.68
CA GLY A 1014 -12.26 33.59 -28.55
C GLY A 1014 -12.35 32.22 -27.87
N LEU A 1015 -12.38 31.20 -28.71
CA LEU A 1015 -12.35 29.79 -28.37
C LEU A 1015 -10.89 29.30 -28.36
N THR A 1016 -10.40 28.85 -27.21
CA THR A 1016 -9.01 28.39 -27.07
C THR A 1016 -8.94 26.87 -26.99
N PHE A 1017 -8.31 26.25 -27.98
CA PHE A 1017 -7.95 24.84 -27.96
C PHE A 1017 -6.51 24.65 -27.46
N LEU A 1018 -6.32 23.65 -26.61
CA LEU A 1018 -5.02 22.99 -26.43
C LEU A 1018 -4.95 21.78 -27.37
N ARG A 1019 -3.93 21.71 -28.24
CA ARG A 1019 -3.58 20.49 -28.99
C ARG A 1019 -2.58 19.67 -28.17
N THR A 1020 -2.95 18.45 -27.80
CA THR A 1020 -2.15 17.62 -26.86
C THR A 1020 -0.86 17.09 -27.47
N PHE A 1021 0.10 16.68 -26.63
CA PHE A 1021 1.47 16.35 -27.04
C PHE A 1021 1.51 15.37 -28.23
N SER A 1022 2.32 15.70 -29.24
CA SER A 1022 2.50 14.85 -30.41
C SER A 1022 3.69 13.94 -30.14
N PRO A 1023 3.50 12.62 -29.98
CA PRO A 1023 4.60 11.70 -29.76
C PRO A 1023 5.56 11.69 -30.96
N ALA A 1024 6.79 11.25 -30.68
CA ALA A 1024 7.84 11.03 -31.66
C ALA A 1024 8.27 9.56 -31.60
N HIS A 1025 8.37 8.90 -32.76
CA HIS A 1025 8.58 7.45 -32.82
C HIS A 1025 10.01 7.09 -33.25
N PHE A 1026 11.00 7.46 -32.42
CA PHE A 1026 12.38 7.05 -32.66
C PHE A 1026 12.63 5.58 -32.26
N GLU A 1027 13.20 4.83 -33.19
CA GLU A 1027 13.64 3.45 -33.07
C GLU A 1027 15.15 3.37 -33.30
N ASN A 1028 15.80 2.30 -32.83
CA ASN A 1028 17.23 2.01 -33.09
C ASN A 1028 18.23 3.05 -32.55
N GLY A 1029 17.77 4.10 -31.86
CA GLY A 1029 18.59 5.12 -31.20
C GLY A 1029 17.78 6.39 -30.89
N ASP A 1030 18.40 7.33 -30.18
CA ASP A 1030 17.85 8.69 -30.05
C ASP A 1030 18.05 9.48 -31.36
N TRP A 1031 17.33 10.60 -31.51
CA TRP A 1031 17.44 11.53 -32.65
C TRP A 1031 18.88 11.97 -32.98
N ASN A 1032 19.76 12.04 -31.96
CA ASN A 1032 21.16 12.41 -32.09
C ASN A 1032 22.14 11.22 -32.03
N LYS A 1033 21.64 9.97 -32.09
CA LYS A 1033 22.42 8.72 -32.01
C LYS A 1033 22.15 7.76 -33.19
N GLY A 1034 21.57 8.26 -34.28
CA GLY A 1034 21.21 7.45 -35.45
C GLY A 1034 19.81 6.81 -35.39
N GLY A 1035 18.95 7.29 -34.49
CA GLY A 1035 17.55 6.87 -34.40
C GLY A 1035 16.77 7.14 -35.69
N ASN A 1036 15.81 6.27 -35.97
CA ASN A 1036 15.00 6.29 -37.20
C ASN A 1036 13.57 5.79 -36.97
N CYS A 1037 12.71 5.97 -37.96
CA CYS A 1037 11.31 5.53 -37.95
C CYS A 1037 11.06 4.85 -39.30
N VAL A 1038 11.12 3.51 -39.31
CA VAL A 1038 11.09 2.71 -40.55
C VAL A 1038 9.84 1.84 -40.67
N ARG A 1039 8.88 1.99 -39.75
CA ARG A 1039 7.59 1.31 -39.80
C ARG A 1039 6.73 1.90 -40.93
N THR A 1040 6.02 1.02 -41.62
CA THR A 1040 5.14 1.34 -42.76
C THR A 1040 3.66 1.05 -42.48
N ARG A 1041 3.33 0.69 -41.23
CA ARG A 1041 1.96 0.48 -40.73
C ARG A 1041 1.75 1.09 -39.33
N PRO A 1042 0.50 1.41 -38.95
CA PRO A 1042 0.13 1.73 -37.58
C PRO A 1042 0.46 0.61 -36.58
N TYR A 1043 0.51 0.99 -35.30
CA TYR A 1043 0.44 0.06 -34.18
C TYR A 1043 -1.01 -0.29 -33.84
N ASN A 1044 -1.24 -1.53 -33.42
CA ASN A 1044 -2.45 -1.90 -32.68
C ASN A 1044 -2.36 -1.37 -31.22
N LYS A 1045 -3.51 -1.21 -30.53
CA LYS A 1045 -3.58 -0.73 -29.12
C LYS A 1045 -2.82 -1.59 -28.09
N GLN A 1046 -2.31 -2.76 -28.49
CA GLN A 1046 -1.49 -3.66 -27.67
C GLN A 1046 0.02 -3.56 -27.98
N GLU A 1047 0.39 -3.00 -29.14
CA GLU A 1047 1.80 -2.92 -29.60
C GLU A 1047 2.50 -1.64 -29.13
N ALA A 1048 1.73 -0.59 -28.83
CA ALA A 1048 2.26 0.68 -28.34
C ALA A 1048 1.52 1.18 -27.09
N THR A 1049 2.30 1.69 -26.15
CA THR A 1049 1.86 2.42 -24.96
C THR A 1049 2.65 3.73 -24.89
N LEU A 1050 2.02 4.80 -24.44
CA LEU A 1050 2.75 6.03 -24.06
C LEU A 1050 3.80 5.67 -22.99
N ASP A 1051 5.08 5.87 -23.33
CA ASP A 1051 6.16 5.79 -22.35
C ASP A 1051 6.07 6.93 -21.33
N LEU A 1052 6.81 6.80 -20.24
CA LEU A 1052 6.77 7.75 -19.11
C LEU A 1052 7.13 9.19 -19.49
N TYR A 1053 7.95 9.41 -20.53
CA TYR A 1053 8.31 10.75 -21.01
C TYR A 1053 7.10 11.37 -21.73
N ASN A 1054 6.63 10.73 -22.80
CA ASN A 1054 5.48 11.18 -23.58
C ASN A 1054 4.21 11.32 -22.72
N LEU A 1055 3.98 10.37 -21.80
CA LEU A 1055 2.86 10.38 -20.85
C LEU A 1055 2.90 11.60 -19.91
N LYS A 1056 4.06 11.93 -19.33
CA LYS A 1056 4.19 13.09 -18.42
C LYS A 1056 3.98 14.42 -19.14
N PHE A 1057 4.41 14.53 -20.39
CA PHE A 1057 4.13 15.69 -21.25
C PHE A 1057 2.63 15.84 -21.55
N TYR A 1058 1.94 14.76 -21.90
CA TYR A 1058 0.49 14.74 -22.12
C TYR A 1058 -0.30 15.16 -20.87
N LEU A 1059 -0.02 14.55 -19.72
CA LEU A 1059 -0.81 14.79 -18.49
C LEU A 1059 -0.53 16.15 -17.84
N THR A 1060 0.69 16.67 -17.92
CA THR A 1060 0.97 18.07 -17.50
C THR A 1060 0.12 19.07 -18.31
N GLN A 1061 -0.07 18.79 -19.60
CA GLN A 1061 -0.96 19.57 -20.48
C GLN A 1061 -2.44 19.44 -20.09
N MET A 1062 -2.90 18.21 -19.80
CA MET A 1062 -4.26 17.92 -19.33
C MET A 1062 -4.61 18.69 -18.06
N GLU A 1063 -3.71 18.71 -17.08
CA GLU A 1063 -3.91 19.37 -15.79
C GLU A 1063 -4.04 20.89 -15.94
N GLU A 1064 -3.08 21.56 -16.61
CA GLU A 1064 -3.10 23.02 -16.75
C GLU A 1064 -4.25 23.49 -17.65
N ASN A 1065 -4.65 22.72 -18.69
CA ASN A 1065 -5.87 23.01 -19.45
C ASN A 1065 -7.15 22.80 -18.60
N THR A 1066 -7.19 21.79 -17.73
CA THR A 1066 -8.34 21.59 -16.83
C THR A 1066 -8.48 22.75 -15.84
N ALA A 1067 -7.37 23.29 -15.33
CA ALA A 1067 -7.36 24.53 -14.56
C ALA A 1067 -7.84 25.73 -15.40
N ALA A 1068 -7.34 25.87 -16.63
CA ALA A 1068 -7.75 26.94 -17.55
C ALA A 1068 -9.25 26.91 -17.88
N GLN A 1069 -9.84 25.72 -18.03
CA GLN A 1069 -11.27 25.54 -18.22
C GLN A 1069 -12.08 25.99 -17.00
N ARG A 1070 -11.66 25.64 -15.78
CA ARG A 1070 -12.34 26.04 -14.52
C ARG A 1070 -12.36 27.55 -14.34
N GLU A 1071 -11.25 28.24 -14.63
CA GLU A 1071 -11.17 29.71 -14.54
C GLU A 1071 -11.83 30.40 -15.75
N GLY A 1072 -11.73 29.82 -16.94
CA GLY A 1072 -12.34 30.34 -18.17
C GLY A 1072 -13.85 30.48 -18.06
N ILE A 1073 -14.52 29.46 -17.50
CA ILE A 1073 -15.97 29.48 -17.23
C ILE A 1073 -16.37 30.72 -16.41
N LYS A 1074 -15.60 31.11 -15.39
CA LYS A 1074 -15.88 32.30 -14.56
C LYS A 1074 -15.79 33.62 -15.33
N ARG A 1075 -15.04 33.66 -16.44
CA ARG A 1075 -14.90 34.82 -17.35
C ARG A 1075 -15.78 34.75 -18.60
N GLY A 1076 -16.54 33.66 -18.78
CA GLY A 1076 -17.25 33.36 -20.03
C GLY A 1076 -16.32 33.01 -21.21
N LEU A 1077 -15.11 32.49 -20.93
CA LEU A 1077 -14.13 32.08 -21.93
C LEU A 1077 -14.16 30.56 -22.13
N LYS A 1078 -14.23 30.12 -23.39
CA LYS A 1078 -14.30 28.71 -23.77
C LYS A 1078 -12.89 28.15 -24.01
N PHE A 1079 -12.37 27.39 -23.05
CA PHE A 1079 -11.18 26.52 -23.24
C PHE A 1079 -11.61 25.10 -23.60
N ARG A 1080 -10.89 24.45 -24.50
CA ARG A 1080 -11.18 23.11 -25.04
C ARG A 1080 -9.91 22.31 -25.27
N LEU A 1081 -10.05 20.99 -25.31
CA LEU A 1081 -8.96 20.05 -25.51
C LEU A 1081 -9.14 19.34 -26.86
N LEU A 1082 -8.20 19.57 -27.77
CA LEU A 1082 -8.07 18.83 -29.03
C LEU A 1082 -7.12 17.66 -28.75
N ASP A 1083 -7.66 16.54 -28.27
CA ASP A 1083 -6.85 15.43 -27.78
C ASP A 1083 -6.38 14.50 -28.92
N THR A 1084 -5.14 14.70 -29.34
CA THR A 1084 -4.50 13.98 -30.43
C THR A 1084 -3.56 12.87 -29.96
N THR A 1085 -3.14 12.85 -28.68
CA THR A 1085 -2.01 12.02 -28.23
C THR A 1085 -2.27 10.51 -28.36
N GLU A 1086 -3.41 10.00 -27.87
CA GLU A 1086 -3.72 8.55 -27.94
C GLU A 1086 -3.81 8.07 -29.40
N ALA A 1087 -4.43 8.86 -30.28
CA ALA A 1087 -4.55 8.54 -31.70
C ALA A 1087 -3.19 8.55 -32.43
N MET A 1088 -2.33 9.53 -32.15
CA MET A 1088 -1.04 9.65 -32.84
C MET A 1088 0.04 8.70 -32.32
N MET A 1089 -0.03 8.26 -31.06
CA MET A 1089 0.86 7.22 -30.50
C MET A 1089 0.75 5.88 -31.25
N LEU A 1090 -0.33 5.68 -32.02
CA LEU A 1090 -0.53 4.50 -32.86
C LEU A 1090 0.03 4.66 -34.29
N ARG A 1091 0.70 5.77 -34.65
CA ARG A 1091 1.09 6.11 -36.02
C ARG A 1091 2.61 6.28 -36.25
N PRO A 1092 3.46 5.28 -35.95
CA PRO A 1092 4.90 5.36 -36.22
C PRO A 1092 5.21 5.49 -37.72
N ASP A 1093 4.27 5.08 -38.57
CA ASP A 1093 4.30 5.13 -40.03
C ASP A 1093 4.06 6.53 -40.62
N GLY A 1094 3.49 7.45 -39.85
CA GLY A 1094 3.12 8.78 -40.34
C GLY A 1094 4.27 9.78 -40.49
N HIS A 1095 5.49 9.42 -40.11
CA HIS A 1095 6.64 10.33 -40.07
C HIS A 1095 7.43 10.38 -41.38
N PRO A 1096 8.05 11.52 -41.76
CA PRO A 1096 8.91 11.63 -42.93
C PRO A 1096 10.13 10.71 -42.90
N SER A 1097 10.67 10.40 -41.72
CA SER A 1097 11.89 9.60 -41.59
C SER A 1097 13.03 10.24 -42.40
N ASN A 1098 13.70 9.49 -43.28
CA ASN A 1098 14.72 10.05 -44.17
C ASN A 1098 14.15 10.78 -45.41
N TYR A 1099 12.84 10.70 -45.68
CA TYR A 1099 12.18 11.23 -46.88
C TYR A 1099 11.77 12.71 -46.76
N GLY A 1100 12.52 13.49 -45.97
CA GLY A 1100 12.38 14.95 -45.90
C GLY A 1100 13.43 15.72 -46.72
N HIS A 1101 14.31 15.02 -47.44
CA HIS A 1101 15.45 15.56 -48.19
C HIS A 1101 15.76 14.68 -49.41
N TRP A 1102 16.43 15.21 -50.44
CA TRP A 1102 16.87 14.34 -51.55
C TRP A 1102 17.93 13.32 -51.07
N PRO A 1103 17.93 12.07 -51.60
CA PRO A 1103 18.92 11.05 -51.22
C PRO A 1103 20.39 11.46 -51.38
N HIS A 1104 20.70 12.43 -52.25
CA HIS A 1104 22.05 12.93 -52.47
C HIS A 1104 22.50 14.01 -51.45
N GLU A 1105 21.61 14.53 -50.61
CA GLU A 1105 21.95 15.54 -49.59
C GLU A 1105 22.68 14.98 -48.36
N ASN A 1106 22.86 13.65 -48.31
CA ASN A 1106 23.62 12.90 -47.31
C ASN A 1106 23.26 13.27 -45.85
N LYS A 1107 21.95 13.42 -45.57
CA LYS A 1107 21.42 13.65 -44.23
C LYS A 1107 21.36 12.33 -43.46
N THR A 1108 21.89 12.32 -42.24
CA THR A 1108 22.01 11.11 -41.39
C THR A 1108 21.03 11.07 -40.22
N MET A 1109 20.16 12.08 -40.07
CA MET A 1109 19.13 12.15 -39.04
C MET A 1109 17.75 12.05 -39.68
N ALA A 1110 16.97 11.06 -39.26
CA ALA A 1110 15.58 10.89 -39.67
C ALA A 1110 14.64 11.83 -38.90
N ASP A 1111 13.64 12.39 -39.57
CA ASP A 1111 12.57 13.16 -38.92
C ASP A 1111 11.45 12.23 -38.45
N CYS A 1112 11.49 11.90 -37.15
CA CYS A 1112 10.46 11.10 -36.47
C CYS A 1112 9.61 11.95 -35.52
N VAL A 1113 9.47 13.24 -35.82
CA VAL A 1113 8.79 14.25 -34.98
C VAL A 1113 7.66 14.95 -35.74
N HIS A 1114 7.90 15.35 -36.98
CA HIS A 1114 6.87 15.92 -37.86
C HIS A 1114 6.13 14.81 -38.61
N TRP A 1115 5.05 15.17 -39.30
CA TRP A 1115 4.16 14.25 -39.99
C TRP A 1115 4.16 14.53 -41.49
N CYS A 1116 4.14 13.45 -42.30
CA CYS A 1116 3.96 13.54 -43.75
C CYS A 1116 2.64 14.26 -44.08
N LEU A 1117 2.68 15.09 -45.13
CA LEU A 1117 1.51 15.73 -45.72
C LEU A 1117 1.33 15.22 -47.17
N PRO A 1118 0.18 14.63 -47.53
CA PRO A 1118 -0.92 14.18 -46.65
C PRO A 1118 -0.49 13.08 -45.67
N GLY A 1119 -1.27 12.84 -44.62
CA GLY A 1119 -0.98 11.82 -43.60
C GLY A 1119 -1.80 11.94 -42.30
N PRO A 1120 -1.49 11.15 -41.25
CA PRO A 1120 -2.31 11.07 -40.03
C PRO A 1120 -2.61 12.39 -39.29
N ILE A 1121 -1.84 13.44 -39.54
CA ILE A 1121 -2.09 14.79 -39.00
C ILE A 1121 -3.33 15.46 -39.60
N ASP A 1122 -3.84 14.99 -40.74
CA ASP A 1122 -5.09 15.45 -41.37
C ASP A 1122 -6.31 15.16 -40.47
N THR A 1123 -6.32 14.02 -39.77
CA THR A 1123 -7.34 13.65 -38.77
C THR A 1123 -7.54 14.71 -37.68
N TRP A 1124 -6.51 15.52 -37.35
CA TRP A 1124 -6.65 16.59 -36.34
C TRP A 1124 -7.64 17.68 -36.80
N LYS A 1125 -8.02 17.70 -38.09
CA LYS A 1125 -8.96 18.66 -38.69
C LYS A 1125 -10.36 18.07 -38.79
N GLU A 1126 -10.49 16.76 -38.99
CA GLU A 1126 -11.77 16.06 -38.74
C GLU A 1126 -12.21 16.29 -37.28
N PHE A 1127 -11.29 16.13 -36.32
CA PHE A 1127 -11.51 16.48 -34.92
C PHE A 1127 -11.88 17.96 -34.73
N LEU A 1128 -11.07 18.90 -35.25
CA LEU A 1128 -11.31 20.33 -35.09
C LEU A 1128 -12.67 20.76 -35.69
N LEU A 1129 -13.01 20.27 -36.88
CA LEU A 1129 -14.30 20.51 -37.53
C LEU A 1129 -15.45 20.03 -36.65
N GLN A 1130 -15.39 18.79 -36.14
CA GLN A 1130 -16.46 18.25 -35.31
C GLN A 1130 -16.57 18.97 -33.94
N MET A 1131 -15.47 19.44 -33.37
CA MET A 1131 -15.51 20.30 -32.18
C MET A 1131 -16.15 21.67 -32.45
N LEU A 1132 -15.81 22.30 -33.58
CA LEU A 1132 -16.38 23.60 -33.96
C LEU A 1132 -17.89 23.52 -34.27
N LYS A 1133 -18.36 22.39 -34.81
CA LYS A 1133 -19.79 22.09 -34.97
C LYS A 1133 -20.50 22.01 -33.62
N MET A 1134 -19.98 21.21 -32.69
CA MET A 1134 -20.52 21.07 -31.32
C MET A 1134 -20.56 22.40 -30.54
N GLU A 1135 -19.62 23.32 -30.77
CA GLU A 1135 -19.67 24.66 -30.16
C GLU A 1135 -20.66 25.61 -30.86
N ARG A 1136 -20.88 25.46 -32.18
CA ARG A 1136 -21.89 26.22 -32.91
C ARG A 1136 -23.30 25.77 -32.52
N GLU A 1137 -23.55 24.46 -32.48
CA GLU A 1137 -24.80 23.82 -32.09
C GLU A 1137 -25.24 24.31 -30.69
N LYS A 1138 -24.36 24.19 -29.69
CA LYS A 1138 -24.62 24.66 -28.33
C LYS A 1138 -24.87 26.16 -28.24
N SER A 1139 -24.16 26.98 -29.02
CA SER A 1139 -24.41 28.43 -29.00
C SER A 1139 -25.64 28.86 -29.81
N THR A 1140 -26.22 27.99 -30.65
CA THR A 1140 -27.60 28.17 -31.16
C THR A 1140 -28.66 27.70 -30.15
N GLU A 1141 -28.40 26.64 -29.39
CA GLU A 1141 -29.28 26.19 -28.29
C GLU A 1141 -29.35 27.26 -27.19
N GLU A 1142 -28.20 27.72 -26.68
CA GLU A 1142 -28.04 28.81 -25.71
C GLU A 1142 -28.79 30.08 -26.17
N ALA A 1143 -28.77 30.40 -27.47
CA ALA A 1143 -29.49 31.55 -28.02
C ALA A 1143 -31.02 31.33 -28.13
N SER A 1144 -31.46 30.08 -28.30
CA SER A 1144 -32.88 29.71 -28.40
C SER A 1144 -33.58 29.50 -27.04
N GLU A 1145 -32.83 29.29 -25.96
CA GLU A 1145 -33.37 29.31 -24.58
C GLU A 1145 -33.49 30.74 -23.99
N ILE A 1146 -32.90 31.74 -24.66
CA ILE A 1146 -32.86 33.15 -24.22
C ILE A 1146 -33.87 34.03 -24.99
N ALA A 1147 -34.46 33.54 -26.08
CA ALA A 1147 -35.36 34.25 -26.99
C ALA A 1147 -36.84 33.87 -26.82
#